data_AF-A0A1Q3MNU7-F1
#
_entry.id   AF-A0A1Q3MNU7-F1
#
_cell.length_a   1.000
_cell.length_b   1.000
_cell.length_c   1.000
_cell.angle_alpha   90.00
_cell.angle_beta   90.00
_cell.angle_gamma   90.00
#
_symmetry.space_group_name_H-M   'P 1'
#
loop_
_entity.id
_entity.type
_entity.pdbx_description
1 polymer ?
#
loop_
_entity_poly.entity_id
_entity_poly.type
_entity_poly.pdbx_seq_one_letter_code
_entity_poly.pdbx_strand_id
1 'polypeptide(L)'
;MPGDSLLLGVLVVIVWKLAANSGETPFPRDRAWLFLAVPLLATPWMPPSIRLGLIFLALTGVSLIWNTLWLRGFGTQMLRLSLVWMGAIGALELFGFLQPRLGAIIFPGGAVSGLLKLTGLPAQFAGSGFDLVSNGEASRVLLSSDKFGGAFAVALVGAVVGEYLLRGRWVGLAKALTLTLAYIATRGIWLAVSIGTNGSKFYWLDEKFLFLTFAPLAILLPLIAIKPSASPDGSVTGRGNFLGLVSSTLGLALIVFAWLFVDPGHPKAGKVVIDEHYSRWEWSEDPLSTERYGVKTVYSYSDWAKEMGRSKKVEQNFEEITDKTLENVSVLILKTPTKPYSQDTIQAIDRFVRRGGGLWLIGDHTDIFGMDTYLNSVGSQYGLTLESNAVIDPYTTRQIIRPRPYSHPVVREMGNFLMYTGCSIKPSWTSVDAYSADQAFIDDPDFSSNTFFGNFQLDPSESVGPVVQAAVVNVDKGRVAIWSDSTLFSNFSIYMPGKLELTHGYLNWLDRENSYSSWRWILGALGLGVLLVGLSRQPRGVAFFAIAGWTGIALGLVGSTFWVSKIYPDLKPDPEQRLAFVPSADQRCLPVLYPPVDKRDLASYLTTVVGAQRINKRPRVVSSIEEAIASPAAVILRPMSEWQQSEVDKAIQWLKGGGKLTILDGRLIPKTVHALSQEISFINLPQPKSEEENGIPVLLEDNSKMVTTTQGVRLGSQPLQTHILGGSALLRSDGKTVGAQVKVGQGDMIVTSTDFLFSDLSLGTNSEVPDLRQRDVLNVLYGWFTR
;
A
#
# COMPACT_ATOMS: atom_id res chain seq x y z
N MET A 1 2.29 -5.87 11.17
CA MET A 1 3.71 -6.31 11.10
C MET A 1 4.79 -5.38 11.71
N PRO A 2 4.69 -4.02 11.74
CA PRO A 2 5.72 -3.20 12.41
C PRO A 2 5.80 -3.41 13.94
N GLY A 3 4.66 -3.66 14.61
CA GLY A 3 4.61 -3.94 16.05
C GLY A 3 5.01 -5.37 16.44
N ASP A 4 4.64 -6.34 15.61
CA ASP A 4 4.73 -7.80 15.88
C ASP A 4 6.16 -8.31 15.91
N SER A 5 6.99 -7.72 15.06
CA SER A 5 8.42 -8.01 15.00
C SER A 5 9.07 -7.69 16.36
N LEU A 6 8.66 -6.59 17.01
CA LEU A 6 9.27 -6.09 18.24
C LEU A 6 8.99 -7.01 19.44
N LEU A 7 7.78 -7.55 19.56
CA LEU A 7 7.39 -8.50 20.62
C LEU A 7 8.09 -9.85 20.47
N LEU A 8 8.19 -10.38 19.26
CA LEU A 8 8.93 -11.62 18.99
C LEU A 8 10.43 -11.43 19.30
N GLY A 9 10.99 -10.27 18.91
CA GLY A 9 12.35 -9.88 19.26
C GLY A 9 12.58 -9.82 20.77
N VAL A 10 11.67 -9.19 21.52
CA VAL A 10 11.74 -9.10 23.00
C VAL A 10 11.64 -10.47 23.67
N LEU A 11 10.78 -11.38 23.18
CA LEU A 11 10.66 -12.71 23.74
C LEU A 11 11.93 -13.55 23.50
N VAL A 12 12.49 -13.47 22.28
CA VAL A 12 13.79 -14.06 21.98
C VAL A 12 14.88 -13.47 22.89
N VAL A 13 14.91 -12.14 23.11
CA VAL A 13 15.85 -11.48 24.05
C VAL A 13 15.75 -12.06 25.46
N ILE A 14 14.53 -12.18 26.00
CA ILE A 14 14.30 -12.61 27.38
C ILE A 14 14.69 -14.07 27.57
N VAL A 15 14.23 -14.95 26.68
CA VAL A 15 14.53 -16.39 26.74
C VAL A 15 16.03 -16.64 26.54
N TRP A 16 16.67 -15.91 25.62
CA TRP A 16 18.09 -16.09 25.33
C TRP A 16 18.99 -15.59 26.46
N LYS A 17 18.61 -14.49 27.12
CA LYS A 17 19.29 -13.99 28.33
C LYS A 17 19.24 -15.01 29.47
N LEU A 18 18.16 -15.78 29.59
CA LEU A 18 18.02 -16.84 30.60
C LEU A 18 18.83 -18.10 30.27
N ALA A 19 19.13 -18.36 28.98
CA ALA A 19 19.85 -19.55 28.54
C ALA A 19 21.37 -19.36 28.36
N ALA A 20 21.87 -18.12 28.23
CA ALA A 20 23.27 -17.85 27.91
C ALA A 20 24.10 -17.43 29.15
N ASN A 21 25.13 -18.22 29.48
CA ASN A 21 26.19 -17.78 30.39
C ASN A 21 26.93 -16.54 29.83
N SER A 22 27.21 -15.57 30.69
CA SER A 22 27.96 -14.35 30.40
C SER A 22 29.44 -14.67 30.16
N GLY A 23 29.77 -15.22 28.99
CA GLY A 23 31.15 -15.28 28.50
C GLY A 23 31.64 -13.88 28.12
N GLU A 24 32.91 -13.59 28.35
CA GLU A 24 33.55 -12.32 27.99
C GLU A 24 33.51 -12.07 26.47
N THR A 25 33.39 -10.81 26.08
CA THR A 25 33.65 -10.38 24.70
C THR A 25 35.15 -10.38 24.43
N PRO A 26 35.62 -11.00 23.34
CA PRO A 26 37.02 -10.88 22.91
C PRO A 26 37.30 -9.58 22.14
N PHE A 27 36.37 -8.61 22.08
CA PHE A 27 36.50 -7.45 21.20
C PHE A 27 37.26 -6.28 21.84
N PRO A 28 38.30 -5.76 21.17
CA PRO A 28 39.07 -4.64 21.67
C PRO A 28 38.32 -3.32 21.47
N ARG A 29 38.45 -2.42 22.46
CA ARG A 29 37.73 -1.14 22.58
C ARG A 29 37.97 -0.19 21.40
N ASP A 30 39.16 -0.26 20.80
CA ASP A 30 39.59 0.54 19.64
C ASP A 30 38.72 0.33 18.40
N ARG A 31 37.84 -0.68 18.38
CA ARG A 31 37.00 -1.04 17.23
C ARG A 31 35.51 -0.90 17.47
N ALA A 32 35.10 -0.41 18.63
CA ALA A 32 33.69 -0.16 18.94
C ALA A 32 33.00 0.76 17.90
N TRP A 33 33.76 1.67 17.28
CA TRP A 33 33.27 2.58 16.25
C TRP A 33 32.74 1.87 14.99
N LEU A 34 33.24 0.68 14.64
CA LEU A 34 32.75 -0.08 13.48
C LEU A 34 31.29 -0.50 13.63
N PHE A 35 30.88 -0.80 14.86
CA PHE A 35 29.50 -1.16 15.21
C PHE A 35 28.58 0.06 15.30
N LEU A 36 29.13 1.27 15.41
CA LEU A 36 28.38 2.52 15.42
C LEU A 36 28.26 3.14 14.02
N ALA A 37 29.31 3.03 13.21
CA ALA A 37 29.35 3.63 11.88
C ALA A 37 28.25 3.07 10.96
N VAL A 38 28.07 1.74 10.94
CA VAL A 38 27.07 1.09 10.07
C VAL A 38 25.65 1.53 10.43
N PRO A 39 25.20 1.45 11.69
CA PRO A 39 23.88 1.95 12.08
C PRO A 39 23.71 3.46 11.86
N LEU A 40 24.69 4.29 12.21
CA LEU A 40 24.57 5.74 12.07
C LEU A 40 24.38 6.16 10.60
N LEU A 41 25.08 5.49 9.68
CA LEU A 41 24.97 5.80 8.25
C LEU A 41 23.76 5.13 7.59
N ALA A 42 23.41 3.90 7.98
CA ALA A 42 22.36 3.13 7.31
C ALA A 42 20.96 3.42 7.85
N THR A 43 20.78 3.56 9.17
CA THR A 43 19.45 3.63 9.82
C THR A 43 18.50 4.66 9.21
N PRO A 44 18.93 5.90 8.85
CA PRO A 44 18.05 6.88 8.23
C PRO A 44 17.39 6.40 6.93
N TRP A 45 18.09 5.53 6.19
CA TRP A 45 17.70 5.06 4.86
C TRP A 45 17.02 3.69 4.88
N MET A 46 16.96 3.03 6.03
CA MET A 46 16.42 1.67 6.15
C MET A 46 14.94 1.66 6.55
N PRO A 47 14.16 0.64 6.13
CA PRO A 47 12.80 0.43 6.61
C PRO A 47 12.77 0.07 8.11
N PRO A 48 11.64 0.33 8.82
CA PRO A 48 11.53 0.10 10.26
C PRO A 48 11.94 -1.30 10.73
N SER A 49 11.61 -2.35 9.97
CA SER A 49 12.00 -3.73 10.27
C SER A 49 13.54 -3.88 10.34
N ILE A 50 14.28 -3.34 9.38
CA ILE A 50 15.75 -3.40 9.35
C ILE A 50 16.38 -2.51 10.43
N ARG A 51 15.77 -1.36 10.76
CA ARG A 51 16.29 -0.43 11.77
C ARG A 51 16.52 -1.10 13.12
N LEU A 52 15.66 -2.02 13.55
CA LEU A 52 15.81 -2.67 14.86
C LEU A 52 17.10 -3.51 14.94
N GLY A 53 17.44 -4.24 13.88
CA GLY A 53 18.70 -4.99 13.80
C GLY A 53 19.94 -4.09 13.84
N LEU A 54 19.86 -2.92 13.20
CA LEU A 54 20.89 -1.89 13.25
C LEU A 54 20.99 -1.22 14.62
N ILE A 55 19.87 -1.01 15.32
CA ILE A 55 19.86 -0.50 16.70
C ILE A 55 20.55 -1.49 17.63
N PHE A 56 20.28 -2.79 17.51
CA PHE A 56 21.01 -3.79 18.29
C PHE A 56 22.51 -3.77 18.00
N LEU A 57 22.90 -3.61 16.72
CA LEU A 57 24.30 -3.45 16.35
C LEU A 57 24.93 -2.18 16.96
N ALA A 58 24.19 -1.07 16.99
CA ALA A 58 24.63 0.18 17.59
C ALA A 58 24.83 0.03 19.11
N LEU A 59 23.88 -0.62 19.79
CA LEU A 59 23.96 -0.90 21.22
C LEU A 59 25.17 -1.78 21.56
N THR A 60 25.55 -2.72 20.69
CA THR A 60 26.83 -3.43 20.80
C THR A 60 28.00 -2.44 20.80
N GLY A 61 28.08 -1.56 19.81
CA GLY A 61 29.15 -0.55 19.74
C GLY A 61 29.22 0.33 20.98
N VAL A 62 28.08 0.89 21.39
CA VAL A 62 27.95 1.74 22.59
C VAL A 62 28.44 1.00 23.84
N SER A 63 27.99 -0.24 24.04
CA SER A 63 28.37 -1.03 25.21
C SER A 63 29.85 -1.44 25.26
N LEU A 64 30.51 -1.59 24.10
CA LEU A 64 31.94 -1.90 24.00
C LEU A 64 32.84 -0.68 24.29
N ILE A 65 32.31 0.55 24.21
CA ILE A 65 33.04 1.77 24.58
C ILE A 65 33.29 1.81 26.09
N TRP A 66 32.36 1.28 26.89
CA TRP A 66 32.42 1.28 28.34
C TRP A 66 33.00 -0.04 28.89
N ASN A 67 34.01 0.08 29.75
CA ASN A 67 34.85 -1.04 30.16
C ASN A 67 34.31 -1.86 31.35
N THR A 68 32.98 -1.96 31.53
CA THR A 68 32.41 -2.78 32.60
C THR A 68 32.06 -4.17 32.09
N LEU A 69 32.34 -5.20 32.90
CA LEU A 69 32.04 -6.60 32.59
C LEU A 69 30.56 -6.80 32.20
N TRP A 70 29.66 -6.11 32.90
CA TRP A 70 28.23 -6.15 32.61
C TRP A 70 27.88 -5.56 31.24
N LEU A 71 28.45 -4.40 30.86
CA LEU A 71 28.20 -3.79 29.55
C LEU A 71 28.80 -4.62 28.41
N ARG A 72 29.97 -5.22 28.61
CA ARG A 72 30.55 -6.16 27.64
C ARG A 72 29.62 -7.36 27.40
N GLY A 73 29.11 -7.96 28.46
CA GLY A 73 28.13 -9.04 28.37
C GLY A 73 26.86 -8.61 27.62
N PHE A 74 26.32 -7.43 27.95
CA PHE A 74 25.18 -6.84 27.24
C PHE A 74 25.46 -6.65 25.75
N GLY A 75 26.64 -6.14 25.38
CA GLY A 75 27.07 -5.95 24.00
C GLY A 75 27.10 -7.21 23.15
N THR A 76 27.61 -8.32 23.71
CA THR A 76 27.56 -9.63 23.05
C THR A 76 26.13 -10.04 22.73
N GLN A 77 25.22 -9.84 23.69
CA GLN A 77 23.83 -10.24 23.51
C GLN A 77 23.17 -9.40 22.43
N MET A 78 23.36 -8.08 22.45
CA MET A 78 22.86 -7.20 21.39
C MET A 78 23.41 -7.60 20.01
N LEU A 79 24.67 -8.03 19.93
CA LEU A 79 25.27 -8.46 18.66
C LEU A 79 24.62 -9.73 18.12
N ARG A 80 24.38 -10.72 18.99
CA ARG A 80 23.69 -11.96 18.62
C ARG A 80 22.25 -11.67 18.19
N LEU A 81 21.55 -10.82 18.94
CA LEU A 81 20.19 -10.38 18.60
C LEU A 81 20.14 -9.72 17.23
N SER A 82 21.13 -8.91 16.89
CA SER A 82 21.25 -8.30 15.57
C SER A 82 21.30 -9.35 14.44
N LEU A 83 22.02 -10.46 14.62
CA LEU A 83 22.08 -11.56 13.63
C LEU A 83 20.82 -12.41 13.59
N VAL A 84 20.28 -12.73 14.76
CA VAL A 84 19.02 -13.45 14.90
C VAL A 84 17.91 -12.68 14.18
N TRP A 85 17.88 -11.36 14.36
CA TRP A 85 16.96 -10.46 13.68
C TRP A 85 17.15 -10.46 12.17
N MET A 86 18.39 -10.41 11.69
CA MET A 86 18.71 -10.50 10.26
C MET A 86 18.18 -11.81 9.65
N GLY A 87 18.38 -12.94 10.34
CA GLY A 87 17.87 -14.25 9.92
C GLY A 87 16.34 -14.33 9.92
N ALA A 88 15.68 -13.76 10.94
CA ALA A 88 14.23 -13.70 11.02
C ALA A 88 13.62 -12.86 9.89
N ILE A 89 14.17 -11.66 9.62
CA ILE A 89 13.70 -10.81 8.50
C ILE A 89 13.91 -11.52 7.17
N GLY A 90 15.11 -12.07 6.92
CA GLY A 90 15.38 -12.77 5.67
C GLY A 90 14.41 -13.94 5.43
N ALA A 91 14.03 -14.65 6.50
CA ALA A 91 13.07 -15.73 6.43
C ALA A 91 11.63 -15.23 6.20
N LEU A 92 11.23 -14.10 6.80
CA LEU A 92 9.92 -13.47 6.57
C LEU A 92 9.78 -12.94 5.14
N GLU A 93 10.80 -12.28 4.60
CA GLU A 93 10.81 -11.81 3.20
C GLU A 93 10.73 -12.99 2.23
N LEU A 94 11.46 -14.08 2.52
CA LEU A 94 11.35 -15.32 1.74
C LEU A 94 9.96 -15.93 1.85
N PHE A 95 9.35 -15.94 3.04
CA PHE A 95 7.99 -16.42 3.25
C PHE A 95 6.96 -15.61 2.44
N GLY A 96 7.08 -14.28 2.46
CA GLY A 96 6.25 -13.38 1.65
C GLY A 96 6.37 -13.64 0.14
N PHE A 97 7.57 -13.97 -0.33
CA PHE A 97 7.78 -14.38 -1.73
C PHE A 97 7.20 -15.78 -2.04
N LEU A 98 7.32 -16.73 -1.13
CA LEU A 98 6.91 -18.13 -1.35
C LEU A 98 5.40 -18.34 -1.22
N GLN A 99 4.75 -17.72 -0.24
CA GLN A 99 3.34 -18.00 0.08
C GLN A 99 2.38 -17.78 -1.11
N PRO A 100 2.40 -16.63 -1.82
CA PRO A 100 1.53 -16.39 -2.98
C PRO A 100 1.74 -17.38 -4.13
N ARG A 101 2.95 -17.97 -4.24
CA ARG A 101 3.33 -18.91 -5.31
C ARG A 101 2.96 -20.35 -4.99
N LEU A 102 3.09 -20.74 -3.73
CA LEU A 102 2.84 -22.09 -3.26
C LEU A 102 1.34 -22.35 -2.99
N GLY A 103 0.56 -21.30 -2.73
CA GLY A 103 -0.86 -21.42 -2.39
C GLY A 103 -1.08 -22.11 -1.04
N ALA A 104 -2.28 -22.69 -0.84
CA ALA A 104 -2.57 -23.47 0.36
C ALA A 104 -1.67 -24.72 0.42
N ILE A 105 -1.00 -24.90 1.56
CA ILE A 105 -0.11 -26.05 1.77
C ILE A 105 -0.98 -27.28 2.03
N ILE A 106 -0.95 -28.24 1.10
CA ILE A 106 -1.58 -29.56 1.26
C ILE A 106 -0.72 -30.42 2.22
N PHE A 107 -0.63 -30.04 3.50
CA PHE A 107 0.05 -30.81 4.55
C PHE A 107 -0.97 -31.53 5.44
N PRO A 108 -0.66 -32.73 5.95
CA PRO A 108 -1.45 -33.93 5.65
C PRO A 108 -2.88 -33.81 6.20
N GLY A 109 -3.79 -33.20 5.43
CA GLY A 109 -5.15 -32.91 5.91
C GLY A 109 -5.93 -34.17 6.30
N GLY A 110 -5.62 -35.31 5.69
CA GLY A 110 -6.13 -36.60 6.11
C GLY A 110 -5.70 -37.02 7.52
N ALA A 111 -4.46 -36.74 7.93
CA ALA A 111 -4.00 -37.02 9.28
C ALA A 111 -4.66 -36.10 10.31
N VAL A 112 -4.79 -34.80 9.99
CA VAL A 112 -5.49 -33.83 10.85
C VAL A 112 -6.97 -34.23 11.02
N SER A 113 -7.66 -34.56 9.93
CA SER A 113 -9.04 -35.07 9.97
C SER A 113 -9.15 -36.35 10.80
N GLY A 114 -8.22 -37.29 10.64
CA GLY A 114 -8.18 -38.52 11.45
C GLY A 114 -8.02 -38.23 12.94
N LEU A 115 -7.15 -37.30 13.31
CA LEU A 115 -6.94 -36.89 14.71
C LEU A 115 -8.17 -36.18 15.30
N LEU A 116 -8.85 -35.33 14.51
CA LEU A 116 -10.09 -34.67 14.94
C LEU A 116 -11.22 -35.67 15.19
N LYS A 117 -11.33 -36.73 14.37
CA LYS A 117 -12.29 -37.81 14.62
C LYS A 117 -12.01 -38.52 15.95
N LEU A 118 -10.74 -38.70 16.33
CA LEU A 118 -10.37 -39.29 17.61
C LEU A 118 -10.75 -38.41 18.81
N THR A 119 -10.87 -37.09 18.63
CA THR A 119 -11.35 -36.17 19.66
C THR A 119 -12.88 -36.10 19.73
N GLY A 120 -13.61 -36.91 18.95
CA GLY A 120 -15.07 -36.89 18.89
C GLY A 120 -15.66 -35.80 18.01
N LEU A 121 -14.85 -35.08 17.23
CA LEU A 121 -15.30 -34.06 16.28
C LEU A 121 -15.43 -34.68 14.88
N PRO A 122 -16.65 -34.77 14.31
CA PRO A 122 -16.82 -35.19 12.93
C PRO A 122 -16.12 -34.20 12.00
N ALA A 123 -15.05 -34.67 11.36
CA ALA A 123 -14.26 -33.88 10.42
C ALA A 123 -14.04 -34.66 9.12
N GLN A 124 -14.27 -34.04 7.97
CA GLN A 124 -13.95 -34.62 6.67
C GLN A 124 -12.95 -33.74 5.92
N PHE A 125 -11.81 -34.32 5.52
CA PHE A 125 -10.86 -33.61 4.67
C PHE A 125 -11.44 -33.46 3.26
N ALA A 126 -11.44 -32.23 2.74
CA ALA A 126 -11.95 -31.89 1.41
C ALA A 126 -11.15 -30.72 0.81
N GLY A 127 -10.60 -30.92 -0.39
CA GLY A 127 -9.80 -29.90 -1.08
C GLY A 127 -8.56 -29.47 -0.27
N SER A 128 -8.47 -28.18 0.04
CA SER A 128 -7.41 -27.54 0.84
C SER A 128 -7.77 -27.40 2.32
N GLY A 129 -8.89 -27.96 2.78
CA GLY A 129 -9.40 -27.76 4.13
C GLY A 129 -10.07 -29.00 4.71
N PHE A 130 -10.77 -28.81 5.82
CA PHE A 130 -11.64 -29.83 6.38
C PHE A 130 -12.97 -29.22 6.81
N ASP A 131 -14.03 -29.98 6.59
CA ASP A 131 -15.39 -29.62 7.00
C ASP A 131 -15.62 -30.21 8.40
N LEU A 132 -15.85 -29.34 9.38
CA LEU A 132 -16.18 -29.66 10.77
C LEU A 132 -17.68 -29.57 10.97
N VAL A 133 -18.28 -30.56 11.64
CA VAL A 133 -19.64 -30.46 12.14
C VAL A 133 -19.61 -30.33 13.66
N SER A 134 -20.09 -29.21 14.18
CA SER A 134 -20.22 -28.98 15.62
C SER A 134 -21.50 -28.23 15.94
N ASN A 135 -22.19 -28.62 17.02
CA ASN A 135 -23.45 -27.99 17.46
C ASN A 135 -24.54 -27.89 16.37
N GLY A 136 -24.54 -28.79 15.38
CA GLY A 136 -25.48 -28.78 14.26
C GLY A 136 -25.10 -27.85 13.10
N GLU A 137 -23.97 -27.14 13.19
CA GLU A 137 -23.44 -26.29 12.12
C GLU A 137 -22.24 -26.96 11.45
N ALA A 138 -22.19 -26.85 10.12
CA ALA A 138 -21.03 -27.24 9.33
C ALA A 138 -20.16 -26.00 9.08
N SER A 139 -18.88 -26.07 9.44
CA SER A 139 -17.90 -25.01 9.19
C SER A 139 -16.73 -25.57 8.39
N ARG A 140 -16.31 -24.84 7.35
CA ARG A 140 -15.10 -25.18 6.60
C ARG A 140 -13.91 -24.46 7.19
N VAL A 141 -12.82 -25.19 7.43
CA VAL A 141 -11.55 -24.63 7.89
C VAL A 141 -10.47 -24.89 6.86
N LEU A 142 -9.83 -23.82 6.40
CA LEU A 142 -8.71 -23.90 5.46
C LEU A 142 -7.44 -24.39 6.16
N LEU A 143 -6.71 -25.30 5.51
CA LEU A 143 -5.36 -25.69 5.93
C LEU A 143 -4.36 -24.83 5.15
N SER A 144 -4.00 -23.70 5.73
CA SER A 144 -3.04 -22.77 5.14
C SER A 144 -1.96 -22.36 6.14
N SER A 145 -0.82 -21.90 5.61
CA SER A 145 0.33 -21.55 6.44
C SER A 145 0.00 -20.51 7.50
N ASP A 146 -0.91 -19.58 7.23
CA ASP A 146 -1.35 -18.55 8.17
C ASP A 146 -2.11 -19.10 9.37
N LYS A 147 -3.03 -20.06 9.18
CA LYS A 147 -3.73 -20.71 10.32
C LYS A 147 -2.74 -21.38 11.26
N PHE A 148 -1.68 -21.94 10.70
CA PHE A 148 -0.59 -22.57 11.46
C PHE A 148 0.43 -21.60 12.04
N GLY A 149 0.33 -20.30 11.78
CA GLY A 149 1.31 -19.30 12.22
C GLY A 149 2.64 -19.42 11.47
N GLY A 150 2.58 -19.71 10.17
CA GLY A 150 3.72 -19.96 9.29
C GLY A 150 4.75 -18.84 9.32
N ALA A 151 4.31 -17.57 9.30
CA ALA A 151 5.21 -16.42 9.43
C ALA A 151 6.02 -16.46 10.74
N PHE A 152 5.37 -16.76 11.87
CA PHE A 152 6.04 -16.88 13.18
C PHE A 152 7.01 -18.07 13.20
N ALA A 153 6.57 -19.23 12.70
CA ALA A 153 7.42 -20.41 12.63
C ALA A 153 8.66 -20.19 11.76
N VAL A 154 8.49 -19.58 10.58
CA VAL A 154 9.58 -19.27 9.65
C VAL A 154 10.51 -18.22 10.24
N ALA A 155 9.98 -17.19 10.92
CA ALA A 155 10.79 -16.21 11.64
C ALA A 155 11.64 -16.87 12.75
N LEU A 156 11.07 -17.79 13.54
CA LEU A 156 11.78 -18.53 14.58
C LEU A 156 12.86 -19.45 13.99
N VAL A 157 12.56 -20.13 12.88
CA VAL A 157 13.56 -20.94 12.17
C VAL A 157 14.66 -20.06 11.59
N GLY A 158 14.33 -18.93 10.97
CA GLY A 158 15.28 -17.94 10.47
C GLY A 158 16.19 -17.38 11.57
N ALA A 159 15.62 -17.09 12.73
CA ALA A 159 16.33 -16.71 13.95
C ALA A 159 17.36 -17.78 14.38
N VAL A 160 16.96 -19.04 14.38
CA VAL A 160 17.84 -20.17 14.69
C VAL A 160 18.92 -20.32 13.60
N VAL A 161 18.56 -20.26 12.32
CA VAL A 161 19.51 -20.31 11.20
C VAL A 161 20.58 -19.21 11.33
N GLY A 162 20.18 -17.98 11.66
CA GLY A 162 21.08 -16.86 11.90
C GLY A 162 22.14 -17.17 12.95
N GLU A 163 21.78 -17.89 14.02
CA GLU A 163 22.73 -18.35 15.04
C GLU A 163 23.59 -19.55 14.57
N TYR A 164 23.02 -20.49 13.82
CA TYR A 164 23.70 -21.73 13.41
C TYR A 164 24.67 -21.59 12.26
N LEU A 165 24.46 -20.63 11.36
CA LEU A 165 25.42 -20.26 10.32
C LEU A 165 26.81 -19.94 10.91
N LEU A 166 26.87 -19.59 12.21
CA LEU A 166 28.09 -19.29 12.96
C LEU A 166 28.77 -20.55 13.55
N ARG A 167 28.04 -21.66 13.67
CA ARG A 167 28.44 -22.84 14.47
C ARG A 167 28.74 -24.08 13.64
N GLY A 168 28.28 -24.15 12.38
CA GLY A 168 28.53 -25.29 11.48
C GLY A 168 27.96 -26.63 11.95
N ARG A 169 26.94 -26.62 12.81
CA ARG A 169 26.36 -27.82 13.43
C ARG A 169 24.96 -28.13 12.90
N TRP A 170 24.88 -28.83 11.77
CA TRP A 170 23.63 -29.23 11.10
C TRP A 170 22.65 -30.01 11.99
N VAL A 171 23.14 -30.77 12.96
CA VAL A 171 22.30 -31.54 13.91
C VAL A 171 21.38 -30.64 14.73
N GLY A 172 21.85 -29.46 15.11
CA GLY A 172 21.04 -28.52 15.89
C GLY A 172 19.94 -27.86 15.05
N LEU A 173 20.25 -27.54 13.78
CA LEU A 173 19.26 -27.05 12.82
C LEU A 173 18.20 -28.13 12.55
N ALA A 174 18.60 -29.38 12.36
CA ALA A 174 17.66 -30.48 12.18
C ALA A 174 16.72 -30.63 13.39
N LYS A 175 17.24 -30.56 14.62
CA LYS A 175 16.42 -30.57 15.85
C LYS A 175 15.44 -29.40 15.90
N ALA A 176 15.89 -28.20 15.56
CA ALA A 176 15.04 -27.02 15.53
C ALA A 176 13.91 -27.15 14.50
N LEU A 177 14.21 -27.62 13.29
CA LEU A 177 13.23 -27.89 12.25
C LEU A 177 12.23 -28.96 12.69
N THR A 178 12.70 -30.10 13.22
CA THR A 178 11.82 -31.16 13.72
C THR A 178 10.91 -30.67 14.84
N LEU A 179 11.44 -29.90 15.80
CA LEU A 179 10.67 -29.34 16.91
C LEU A 179 9.61 -28.35 16.40
N THR A 180 9.98 -27.45 15.49
CA THR A 180 9.05 -26.48 14.88
C THR A 180 7.94 -27.20 14.12
N LEU A 181 8.27 -28.21 13.30
CA LEU A 181 7.28 -28.99 12.55
C LEU A 181 6.32 -29.75 13.49
N ALA A 182 6.86 -30.40 14.53
CA ALA A 182 6.04 -31.09 15.53
C ALA A 182 5.13 -30.12 16.30
N TYR A 183 5.64 -28.92 16.63
CA TYR A 183 4.88 -27.88 17.30
C TYR A 183 3.74 -27.35 16.42
N ILE A 184 4.02 -27.04 15.15
CA ILE A 184 3.02 -26.58 14.18
C ILE A 184 1.90 -27.62 14.05
N ALA A 185 2.25 -28.90 13.92
CA ALA A 185 1.26 -29.97 13.83
C ALA A 185 0.38 -30.04 15.08
N THR A 186 0.99 -29.96 16.27
CA THR A 186 0.28 -30.00 17.55
C THR A 186 -0.63 -28.79 17.74
N ARG A 187 -0.13 -27.58 17.44
CA ARG A 187 -0.89 -26.33 17.46
C ARG A 187 -2.06 -26.39 16.47
N GLY A 188 -1.83 -26.96 15.30
CA GLY A 188 -2.84 -27.19 14.27
C GLY A 188 -4.02 -28.01 14.76
N ILE A 189 -3.74 -29.16 15.38
CA ILE A 189 -4.77 -30.02 15.98
C ILE A 189 -5.53 -29.26 17.07
N TRP A 190 -4.81 -28.57 17.95
CA TRP A 190 -5.43 -27.81 19.03
C TRP A 190 -6.34 -26.68 18.52
N LEU A 191 -5.91 -25.93 17.49
CA LEU A 191 -6.73 -24.90 16.86
C LEU A 191 -8.00 -25.50 16.26
N ALA A 192 -7.89 -26.59 15.52
CA ALA A 192 -9.03 -27.26 14.93
C ALA A 192 -10.03 -27.77 15.98
N VAL A 193 -9.54 -28.31 17.11
CA VAL A 193 -10.38 -28.67 18.27
C VAL A 193 -11.03 -27.43 18.88
N SER A 194 -10.28 -26.33 19.06
CA SER A 194 -10.80 -25.08 19.65
C SER A 194 -11.88 -24.44 18.78
N ILE A 195 -11.74 -24.48 17.44
CA ILE A 195 -12.78 -24.03 16.51
C ILE A 195 -14.03 -24.90 16.69
N GLY A 196 -13.85 -26.23 16.71
CA GLY A 196 -14.94 -27.17 16.90
C GLY A 196 -15.68 -27.00 18.23
N THR A 197 -15.01 -26.59 19.31
CA THR A 197 -15.64 -26.48 20.64
C THR A 197 -16.13 -25.08 20.99
N ASN A 198 -15.40 -24.03 20.59
CA ASN A 198 -15.65 -22.65 21.00
C ASN A 198 -16.15 -21.74 19.87
N GLY A 199 -16.29 -22.26 18.64
CA GLY A 199 -16.67 -21.51 17.45
C GLY A 199 -15.52 -20.70 16.84
N SER A 200 -15.85 -19.82 15.88
CA SER A 200 -14.91 -19.08 15.03
C SER A 200 -14.27 -17.83 15.68
N LYS A 201 -14.15 -17.76 17.01
CA LYS A 201 -13.48 -16.61 17.63
C LYS A 201 -12.03 -16.54 17.13
N PHE A 202 -11.62 -15.39 16.62
CA PHE A 202 -10.46 -15.14 15.75
C PHE A 202 -9.07 -15.37 16.37
N TYR A 203 -8.82 -16.58 16.84
CA TYR A 203 -7.61 -16.97 17.56
C TYR A 203 -6.32 -16.93 16.69
N TRP A 204 -6.43 -17.00 15.36
CA TRP A 204 -5.27 -17.02 14.45
C TRP A 204 -4.85 -15.64 13.93
N LEU A 205 -5.58 -14.56 14.22
CA LEU A 205 -5.16 -13.18 13.93
C LEU A 205 -4.97 -12.33 15.17
N ASP A 206 -5.50 -12.74 16.32
CA ASP A 206 -5.18 -12.07 17.57
C ASP A 206 -3.67 -12.21 17.85
N GLU A 207 -2.95 -11.12 17.67
CA GLU A 207 -1.50 -11.03 17.85
C GLU A 207 -1.07 -11.51 19.23
N LYS A 208 -1.86 -11.23 20.27
CA LYS A 208 -1.57 -11.67 21.64
C LYS A 208 -1.73 -13.18 21.74
N PHE A 209 -2.75 -13.73 21.10
CA PHE A 209 -2.97 -15.17 21.09
C PHE A 209 -1.92 -15.92 20.26
N LEU A 210 -1.58 -15.42 19.06
CA LEU A 210 -0.47 -15.95 18.27
C LEU A 210 0.82 -15.92 19.09
N PHE A 211 1.12 -14.79 19.74
CA PHE A 211 2.29 -14.66 20.61
C PHE A 211 2.29 -15.69 21.75
N LEU A 212 1.20 -15.78 22.52
CA LEU A 212 1.07 -16.74 23.62
C LEU A 212 1.19 -18.19 23.16
N THR A 213 0.61 -18.51 22.00
CA THR A 213 0.67 -19.85 21.41
C THR A 213 1.98 -20.15 20.69
N PHE A 214 2.92 -19.22 20.56
CA PHE A 214 4.27 -19.49 20.04
C PHE A 214 5.37 -19.31 21.10
N ALA A 215 5.05 -18.70 22.25
CA ALA A 215 5.98 -18.55 23.36
C ALA A 215 6.61 -19.89 23.82
N PRO A 216 5.88 -21.01 23.95
CA PRO A 216 6.49 -22.30 24.29
C PRO A 216 7.53 -22.76 23.26
N LEU A 217 7.24 -22.64 21.96
CA LEU A 217 8.20 -23.01 20.91
C LEU A 217 9.44 -22.12 20.96
N ALA A 218 9.26 -20.81 21.13
CA ALA A 218 10.35 -19.86 21.24
C ALA A 218 11.21 -20.08 22.50
N ILE A 219 10.66 -20.65 23.58
CA ILE A 219 11.39 -21.11 24.77
C ILE A 219 12.14 -22.42 24.50
N LEU A 220 11.49 -23.41 23.89
CA LEU A 220 12.04 -24.74 23.69
C LEU A 220 13.15 -24.78 22.62
N LEU A 221 13.04 -23.98 21.56
CA LEU A 221 14.03 -23.91 20.48
C LEU A 221 15.46 -23.66 20.98
N PRO A 222 15.73 -22.59 21.76
CA PRO A 222 17.07 -22.36 22.28
C PRO A 222 17.52 -23.43 23.28
N LEU A 223 16.62 -23.96 24.12
CA LEU A 223 16.97 -24.99 25.10
C LEU A 223 17.39 -26.32 24.46
N ILE A 224 16.71 -26.73 23.39
CA ILE A 224 16.89 -28.05 22.76
C ILE A 224 17.92 -27.99 21.63
N ALA A 225 17.85 -26.96 20.79
CA ALA A 225 18.78 -26.82 19.67
C ALA A 225 20.09 -26.19 20.18
N ILE A 226 20.02 -25.04 20.86
CA ILE A 226 21.15 -24.12 20.99
C ILE A 226 21.92 -24.38 22.30
N LYS A 227 22.78 -25.40 22.32
CA LYS A 227 23.73 -25.59 23.45
C LYS A 227 24.74 -24.43 23.51
N PRO A 228 25.10 -23.92 24.72
CA PRO A 228 26.20 -22.97 24.87
C PRO A 228 27.49 -23.55 24.29
N SER A 229 28.15 -22.81 23.42
CA SER A 229 29.50 -23.10 22.94
C SER A 229 30.41 -21.98 23.40
N ALA A 230 31.67 -22.30 23.70
CA ALA A 230 32.71 -21.29 23.83
C ALA A 230 32.71 -20.40 22.57
N SER A 231 32.77 -19.09 22.76
CA SER A 231 32.91 -18.13 21.67
C SER A 231 34.19 -18.47 20.90
N PRO A 232 34.16 -18.56 19.56
CA PRO A 232 35.41 -18.66 18.82
C PRO A 232 36.22 -17.38 19.06
N ASP A 233 37.38 -17.53 19.69
CA ASP A 233 38.39 -16.48 19.80
C ASP A 233 38.92 -16.15 18.41
N GLY A 234 38.38 -15.10 17.81
CA GLY A 234 38.81 -14.62 16.50
C GLY A 234 39.44 -13.25 16.65
N SER A 235 40.77 -13.18 16.75
CA SER A 235 41.48 -11.92 16.62
C SER A 235 41.24 -11.34 15.22
N VAL A 236 40.84 -10.07 15.16
CA VAL A 236 40.40 -9.35 13.95
C VAL A 236 41.62 -8.92 13.10
N THR A 237 42.82 -9.40 13.38
CA THR A 237 44.08 -8.86 12.87
C THR A 237 44.77 -9.82 11.90
N GLY A 238 44.32 -9.79 10.65
CA GLY A 238 45.00 -10.43 9.52
C GLY A 238 44.47 -9.88 8.19
N ARG A 239 45.34 -9.70 7.18
CA ARG A 239 44.93 -9.24 5.85
C ARG A 239 43.82 -10.11 5.23
N GLY A 240 43.83 -11.41 5.52
CA GLY A 240 42.78 -12.35 5.11
C GLY A 240 41.40 -12.04 5.70
N ASN A 241 41.33 -11.57 6.96
CA ASN A 241 40.08 -11.25 7.64
C ASN A 241 39.42 -9.99 7.08
N PHE A 242 40.22 -8.99 6.71
CA PHE A 242 39.73 -7.78 6.05
C PHE A 242 39.18 -8.08 4.65
N LEU A 243 39.92 -8.86 3.86
CA LEU A 243 39.45 -9.28 2.53
C LEU A 243 38.17 -10.13 2.62
N GLY A 244 38.09 -11.02 3.62
CA GLY A 244 36.87 -11.80 3.91
C GLY A 244 35.67 -10.91 4.24
N LEU A 245 35.85 -9.92 5.13
CA LEU A 245 34.81 -8.95 5.47
C LEU A 245 34.33 -8.16 4.25
N VAL A 246 35.25 -7.56 3.49
CA VAL A 246 34.91 -6.75 2.29
C VAL A 246 34.21 -7.61 1.24
N SER A 247 34.70 -8.83 1.00
CA SER A 247 34.09 -9.74 0.04
C SER A 247 32.69 -10.17 0.49
N SER A 248 32.49 -10.54 1.76
CA SER A 248 31.15 -10.88 2.26
C SER A 248 30.17 -9.71 2.15
N THR A 249 30.62 -8.49 2.50
CA THR A 249 29.82 -7.26 2.34
C THR A 249 29.44 -7.01 0.89
N LEU A 250 30.41 -7.06 -0.03
CA LEU A 250 30.19 -6.81 -1.45
C LEU A 250 29.32 -7.90 -2.08
N GLY A 251 29.55 -9.16 -1.73
CA GLY A 251 28.75 -10.30 -2.19
C GLY A 251 27.29 -10.16 -1.79
N LEU A 252 27.01 -9.83 -0.52
CA LEU A 252 25.65 -9.57 -0.05
C LEU A 252 25.02 -8.32 -0.69
N ALA A 253 25.78 -7.24 -0.83
CA ALA A 253 25.30 -6.04 -1.52
C ALA A 253 24.90 -6.33 -2.96
N LEU A 254 25.69 -7.13 -3.68
CA LEU A 254 25.39 -7.56 -5.05
C LEU A 254 24.17 -8.48 -5.12
N ILE A 255 24.00 -9.41 -4.18
CA ILE A 255 22.81 -10.27 -4.11
C ILE A 255 21.55 -9.44 -3.89
N VAL A 256 21.57 -8.51 -2.93
CA VAL A 256 20.42 -7.63 -2.65
C VAL A 256 20.15 -6.70 -3.84
N PHE A 257 21.19 -6.14 -4.44
CA PHE A 257 21.06 -5.32 -5.65
C PHE A 257 20.49 -6.12 -6.82
N ALA A 258 20.95 -7.35 -7.03
CA ALA A 258 20.44 -8.26 -8.04
C ALA A 258 18.98 -8.62 -7.79
N TRP A 259 18.59 -8.88 -6.55
CA TRP A 259 17.21 -9.19 -6.17
C TRP A 259 16.26 -8.05 -6.54
N LEU A 260 16.69 -6.81 -6.33
CA LEU A 260 15.94 -5.58 -6.62
C LEU A 260 16.28 -4.96 -7.98
N PHE A 261 17.01 -5.67 -8.83
CA PHE A 261 17.45 -5.15 -10.11
C PHE A 261 16.25 -4.93 -11.04
N VAL A 262 16.14 -3.72 -11.57
CA VAL A 262 15.16 -3.37 -12.60
C VAL A 262 15.93 -3.06 -13.88
N ASP A 263 15.53 -3.71 -14.98
CA ASP A 263 16.12 -3.46 -16.29
C ASP A 263 15.84 -2.00 -16.71
N PRO A 264 16.88 -1.17 -16.95
CA PRO A 264 16.68 0.18 -17.42
C PRO A 264 15.99 0.25 -18.77
N GLY A 265 16.24 -0.73 -19.64
CA GLY A 265 15.73 -0.76 -21.00
C GLY A 265 16.02 0.50 -21.83
N HIS A 266 15.35 0.59 -22.98
CA HIS A 266 15.36 1.79 -23.83
C HIS A 266 13.92 2.29 -24.06
N PRO A 267 13.65 3.60 -23.92
CA PRO A 267 12.34 4.16 -24.23
C PRO A 267 11.89 3.87 -25.66
N LYS A 268 10.59 3.63 -25.85
CA LYS A 268 9.99 3.32 -27.15
C LYS A 268 9.36 4.54 -27.81
N ALA A 269 9.50 4.60 -29.13
CA ALA A 269 8.60 5.39 -29.96
C ALA A 269 7.27 4.65 -30.13
N GLY A 270 6.16 5.38 -30.28
CA GLY A 270 4.84 4.80 -30.52
C GLY A 270 3.74 5.43 -29.69
N LYS A 271 2.55 4.83 -29.75
CA LYS A 271 1.35 5.25 -29.01
C LYS A 271 0.98 4.23 -27.92
N VAL A 272 0.25 4.70 -26.93
CA VAL A 272 -0.48 3.84 -25.98
C VAL A 272 -1.85 3.52 -26.59
N VAL A 273 -2.25 2.26 -26.55
CA VAL A 273 -3.58 1.82 -27.01
C VAL A 273 -4.35 1.22 -25.85
N ILE A 274 -5.58 1.69 -25.65
CA ILE A 274 -6.55 1.11 -24.73
C ILE A 274 -7.51 0.24 -25.54
N ASP A 275 -7.64 -1.04 -25.18
CA ASP A 275 -8.63 -1.90 -25.83
C ASP A 275 -10.05 -1.60 -25.32
N GLU A 276 -10.95 -1.32 -26.27
CA GLU A 276 -12.40 -1.20 -26.07
C GLU A 276 -13.16 -2.29 -26.83
N HIS A 277 -12.49 -3.07 -27.69
CA HIS A 277 -13.16 -4.11 -28.47
C HIS A 277 -13.69 -5.24 -27.58
N TYR A 278 -12.91 -5.66 -26.58
CA TYR A 278 -13.25 -6.78 -25.69
C TYR A 278 -13.96 -6.37 -24.41
N SER A 279 -14.10 -5.07 -24.13
CA SER A 279 -14.73 -4.57 -22.90
C SER A 279 -16.04 -3.85 -23.16
N ARG A 280 -17.05 -4.09 -22.31
CA ARG A 280 -18.27 -3.29 -22.20
C ARG A 280 -18.43 -2.68 -20.80
N TRP A 281 -17.31 -2.47 -20.13
CA TRP A 281 -17.21 -1.89 -18.80
C TRP A 281 -16.11 -0.82 -18.82
N GLU A 282 -16.19 0.16 -17.92
CA GLU A 282 -15.16 1.19 -17.77
C GLU A 282 -14.69 1.84 -19.08
N TRP A 283 -15.65 2.32 -19.87
CA TRP A 283 -15.42 2.94 -21.19
C TRP A 283 -14.45 4.11 -21.09
N SER A 284 -13.51 4.25 -22.04
CA SER A 284 -12.62 5.42 -22.08
C SER A 284 -13.10 6.55 -23.01
N GLU A 285 -14.30 6.43 -23.58
CA GLU A 285 -14.87 7.38 -24.56
C GLU A 285 -16.05 8.21 -24.02
N ASP A 286 -16.48 7.97 -22.78
CA ASP A 286 -17.63 8.65 -22.18
C ASP A 286 -17.18 9.73 -21.17
N PRO A 287 -16.92 10.98 -21.61
CA PRO A 287 -16.45 12.04 -20.73
C PRO A 287 -17.51 12.50 -19.74
N LEU A 288 -17.04 12.91 -18.56
CA LEU A 288 -17.83 13.74 -17.66
C LEU A 288 -18.16 15.08 -18.32
N SER A 289 -19.41 15.52 -18.15
CA SER A 289 -19.87 16.83 -18.59
C SER A 289 -21.00 17.33 -17.69
N THR A 290 -21.41 18.57 -17.90
CA THR A 290 -22.57 19.16 -17.21
C THR A 290 -23.91 18.58 -17.69
N GLU A 291 -23.91 17.80 -18.77
CA GLU A 291 -25.11 17.24 -19.40
C GLU A 291 -25.25 15.71 -19.23
N ARG A 292 -24.15 15.00 -18.99
CA ARG A 292 -24.13 13.53 -18.91
C ARG A 292 -23.85 13.02 -17.50
N TYR A 293 -24.81 12.34 -16.89
CA TYR A 293 -24.73 11.77 -15.54
C TYR A 293 -25.00 10.26 -15.57
N GLY A 294 -24.86 9.58 -14.43
CA GLY A 294 -25.05 8.13 -14.33
C GLY A 294 -23.75 7.37 -14.05
N VAL A 295 -23.92 6.09 -13.69
CA VAL A 295 -22.82 5.13 -13.43
C VAL A 295 -21.82 5.10 -14.58
N LYS A 296 -22.31 5.11 -15.84
CA LYS A 296 -21.46 5.05 -17.04
C LYS A 296 -20.40 6.14 -17.09
N THR A 297 -20.74 7.38 -16.73
CA THR A 297 -19.81 8.51 -16.85
C THR A 297 -18.82 8.61 -15.69
N VAL A 298 -19.16 8.09 -14.51
CA VAL A 298 -18.24 8.11 -13.37
C VAL A 298 -17.27 6.93 -13.37
N TYR A 299 -17.72 5.74 -13.80
CA TYR A 299 -16.86 4.56 -14.00
C TYR A 299 -16.10 4.58 -15.33
N SER A 300 -16.38 5.55 -16.19
CA SER A 300 -15.60 5.80 -17.40
C SER A 300 -14.14 6.14 -17.06
N TYR A 301 -13.25 5.78 -17.96
CA TYR A 301 -11.80 6.02 -17.95
C TYR A 301 -11.40 7.22 -18.83
N SER A 302 -12.36 8.03 -19.26
CA SER A 302 -12.10 9.14 -20.19
C SER A 302 -11.08 10.15 -19.66
N ASP A 303 -11.15 10.50 -18.37
CA ASP A 303 -10.18 11.43 -17.78
C ASP A 303 -8.81 10.77 -17.62
N TRP A 304 -8.78 9.47 -17.32
CA TRP A 304 -7.53 8.71 -17.29
C TRP A 304 -6.84 8.67 -18.66
N ALA A 305 -7.58 8.33 -19.73
CA ALA A 305 -7.09 8.33 -21.11
C ALA A 305 -6.58 9.71 -21.54
N LYS A 306 -7.32 10.77 -21.16
CA LYS A 306 -6.94 12.15 -21.44
C LYS A 306 -5.68 12.58 -20.69
N GLU A 307 -5.55 12.22 -19.42
CA GLU A 307 -4.36 12.55 -18.62
C GLU A 307 -3.12 11.81 -19.12
N MET A 308 -3.24 10.54 -19.53
CA MET A 308 -2.17 9.82 -20.24
C MET A 308 -1.82 10.52 -21.56
N GLY A 309 -2.84 10.99 -22.30
CA GLY A 309 -2.75 11.72 -23.57
C GLY A 309 -1.90 12.99 -23.54
N ARG A 310 -1.67 13.57 -22.34
CA ARG A 310 -0.82 14.76 -22.16
C ARG A 310 0.67 14.46 -22.31
N SER A 311 1.10 13.24 -22.01
CA SER A 311 2.52 12.84 -22.07
C SER A 311 2.86 11.98 -23.29
N LYS A 312 1.91 11.17 -23.75
CA LYS A 312 2.07 10.28 -24.90
C LYS A 312 0.77 10.18 -25.68
N LYS A 313 0.84 9.95 -26.99
CA LYS A 313 -0.36 9.71 -27.80
C LYS A 313 -1.11 8.49 -27.26
N VAL A 314 -2.39 8.65 -26.95
CA VAL A 314 -3.30 7.58 -26.51
C VAL A 314 -4.38 7.41 -27.58
N GLU A 315 -4.70 6.16 -27.93
CA GLU A 315 -5.80 5.82 -28.84
C GLU A 315 -6.64 4.68 -28.23
N GLN A 316 -7.94 4.70 -28.53
CA GLN A 316 -8.86 3.61 -28.22
C GLN A 316 -8.98 2.67 -29.42
N ASN A 317 -8.91 1.37 -29.17
CA ASN A 317 -9.09 0.34 -30.19
C ASN A 317 -10.46 -0.34 -30.06
N PHE A 318 -11.29 -0.23 -31.10
CA PHE A 318 -12.62 -0.86 -31.17
C PHE A 318 -12.66 -2.06 -32.13
N GLU A 319 -11.54 -2.38 -32.77
CA GLU A 319 -11.40 -3.48 -33.72
C GLU A 319 -10.72 -4.68 -33.06
N GLU A 320 -10.80 -5.85 -33.69
CA GLU A 320 -10.08 -7.04 -33.21
C GLU A 320 -8.56 -6.78 -33.20
N ILE A 321 -7.89 -7.21 -32.13
CA ILE A 321 -6.46 -7.00 -31.98
C ILE A 321 -5.71 -7.95 -32.92
N THR A 322 -4.91 -7.37 -33.83
CA THR A 322 -4.11 -8.06 -34.83
C THR A 322 -2.72 -7.43 -34.92
N ASP A 323 -1.77 -8.03 -35.65
CA ASP A 323 -0.45 -7.43 -35.85
C ASP A 323 -0.55 -6.00 -36.44
N LYS A 324 -1.56 -5.75 -37.30
CA LYS A 324 -1.79 -4.45 -37.94
C LYS A 324 -2.29 -3.41 -36.93
N THR A 325 -3.22 -3.75 -36.05
CA THR A 325 -3.70 -2.79 -35.03
C THR A 325 -2.63 -2.46 -34.00
N LEU A 326 -1.65 -3.36 -33.82
CA LEU A 326 -0.49 -3.18 -32.95
C LEU A 326 0.70 -2.49 -33.64
N GLU A 327 0.56 -2.04 -34.89
CA GLU A 327 1.60 -1.25 -35.56
C GLU A 327 1.82 0.10 -34.87
N ASN A 328 3.09 0.44 -34.64
CA ASN A 328 3.52 1.66 -33.94
C ASN A 328 2.92 1.83 -32.53
N VAL A 329 2.44 0.74 -31.92
CA VAL A 329 2.01 0.71 -30.52
C VAL A 329 3.25 0.46 -29.65
N SER A 330 3.39 1.22 -28.58
CA SER A 330 4.44 0.99 -27.58
C SER A 330 3.88 0.28 -26.35
N VAL A 331 2.65 0.61 -25.93
CA VAL A 331 1.96 -0.03 -24.82
C VAL A 331 0.52 -0.36 -25.23
N LEU A 332 0.11 -1.60 -25.01
CA LEU A 332 -1.27 -2.08 -25.11
C LEU A 332 -1.84 -2.27 -23.70
N ILE A 333 -3.02 -1.71 -23.44
CA ILE A 333 -3.75 -1.84 -22.18
C ILE A 333 -4.99 -2.68 -22.43
N LEU A 334 -5.08 -3.81 -21.74
CA LEU A 334 -6.27 -4.65 -21.68
C LEU A 334 -6.95 -4.42 -20.34
N LYS A 335 -8.11 -3.76 -20.37
CA LYS A 335 -8.92 -3.46 -19.18
C LYS A 335 -10.19 -4.28 -19.18
N THR A 336 -10.49 -4.93 -18.05
CA THR A 336 -11.83 -5.45 -17.70
C THR A 336 -12.64 -5.98 -18.90
N PRO A 337 -12.11 -6.97 -19.65
CA PRO A 337 -12.81 -7.53 -20.79
C PRO A 337 -14.09 -8.22 -20.34
N THR A 338 -15.14 -8.15 -21.14
CA THR A 338 -16.45 -8.77 -20.85
C THR A 338 -16.78 -9.86 -21.86
N LYS A 339 -15.81 -10.24 -22.71
CA LYS A 339 -15.92 -11.30 -23.71
C LYS A 339 -14.55 -11.95 -23.97
N PRO A 340 -14.50 -13.21 -24.43
CA PRO A 340 -13.25 -13.93 -24.63
C PRO A 340 -12.43 -13.39 -25.82
N TYR A 341 -11.10 -13.49 -25.71
CA TYR A 341 -10.17 -13.24 -26.81
C TYR A 341 -10.10 -14.42 -27.78
N SER A 342 -9.95 -14.14 -29.08
CA SER A 342 -9.68 -15.17 -30.08
C SER A 342 -8.25 -15.68 -29.97
N GLN A 343 -7.99 -16.91 -30.42
CA GLN A 343 -6.63 -17.46 -30.42
C GLN A 343 -5.67 -16.63 -31.29
N ASP A 344 -6.15 -16.09 -32.41
CA ASP A 344 -5.36 -15.24 -33.29
C ASP A 344 -4.98 -13.92 -32.61
N THR A 345 -5.90 -13.32 -31.84
CA THR A 345 -5.62 -12.16 -31.00
C THR A 345 -4.60 -12.46 -29.91
N ILE A 346 -4.74 -13.57 -29.19
CA ILE A 346 -3.77 -13.97 -28.15
C ILE A 346 -2.37 -14.11 -28.75
N GLN A 347 -2.25 -14.74 -29.93
CA GLN A 347 -0.97 -14.89 -30.63
C GLN A 347 -0.41 -13.57 -31.16
N ALA A 348 -1.26 -12.65 -31.63
CA ALA A 348 -0.83 -11.31 -32.05
C ALA A 348 -0.27 -10.51 -30.87
N ILE A 349 -0.92 -10.59 -29.70
CA ILE A 349 -0.44 -9.96 -28.46
C ILE A 349 0.89 -10.58 -28.03
N ASP A 350 1.06 -11.91 -28.08
CA ASP A 350 2.34 -12.56 -27.77
C ASP A 350 3.47 -12.10 -28.70
N ARG A 351 3.23 -12.06 -30.02
CA ARG A 351 4.21 -11.53 -30.98
C ARG A 351 4.56 -10.08 -30.70
N PHE A 352 3.57 -9.24 -30.37
CA PHE A 352 3.78 -7.85 -30.03
C PHE A 352 4.69 -7.70 -28.80
N VAL A 353 4.39 -8.40 -27.71
CA VAL A 353 5.19 -8.38 -26.47
C VAL A 353 6.61 -8.86 -26.77
N ARG A 354 6.79 -10.03 -27.39
CA ARG A 354 8.14 -10.59 -27.65
C ARG A 354 9.00 -9.69 -28.53
N ARG A 355 8.40 -8.88 -29.40
CA ARG A 355 9.10 -7.91 -30.27
C ARG A 355 9.48 -6.61 -29.57
N GLY A 356 9.04 -6.36 -28.34
CA GLY A 356 9.33 -5.12 -27.60
C GLY A 356 8.10 -4.45 -26.99
N GLY A 357 6.90 -4.93 -27.30
CA GLY A 357 5.64 -4.37 -26.82
C GLY A 357 5.51 -4.38 -25.30
N GLY A 358 4.87 -3.35 -24.75
CA GLY A 358 4.47 -3.28 -23.36
C GLY A 358 3.01 -3.71 -23.23
N LEU A 359 2.70 -4.64 -22.34
CA LEU A 359 1.33 -5.10 -22.09
C LEU A 359 0.94 -4.80 -20.65
N TRP A 360 -0.17 -4.09 -20.47
CA TRP A 360 -0.77 -3.87 -19.16
C TRP A 360 -2.10 -4.61 -19.08
N LEU A 361 -2.20 -5.54 -18.12
CA LEU A 361 -3.42 -6.24 -17.77
C LEU A 361 -4.03 -5.60 -16.52
N ILE A 362 -5.28 -5.15 -16.61
CA ILE A 362 -6.01 -4.54 -15.48
C ILE A 362 -7.25 -5.39 -15.22
N GLY A 363 -7.18 -6.20 -14.16
CA GLY A 363 -8.28 -7.00 -13.64
C GLY A 363 -9.04 -6.27 -12.54
N ASP A 364 -10.02 -6.96 -11.97
CA ASP A 364 -10.82 -6.45 -10.85
C ASP A 364 -11.12 -7.59 -9.88
N HIS A 365 -11.93 -7.31 -8.86
CA HIS A 365 -12.36 -8.33 -7.92
C HIS A 365 -13.34 -9.35 -8.52
N THR A 366 -13.35 -10.55 -7.93
CA THR A 366 -14.44 -11.56 -8.02
C THR A 366 -14.80 -12.08 -9.42
N ASP A 367 -13.97 -11.83 -10.45
CA ASP A 367 -14.24 -12.22 -11.83
C ASP A 367 -15.64 -11.80 -12.34
N ILE A 368 -16.13 -10.64 -11.87
CA ILE A 368 -17.43 -10.14 -12.31
C ILE A 368 -17.41 -9.91 -13.84
N PHE A 369 -18.45 -10.38 -14.53
CA PHE A 369 -18.52 -10.45 -16.00
C PHE A 369 -17.51 -11.38 -16.70
N GLY A 370 -16.76 -12.21 -15.96
CA GLY A 370 -15.74 -13.11 -16.50
C GLY A 370 -14.42 -12.41 -16.86
N MET A 371 -14.19 -11.19 -16.36
CA MET A 371 -13.09 -10.35 -16.80
C MET A 371 -11.71 -10.91 -16.48
N ASP A 372 -11.53 -11.52 -15.31
CA ASP A 372 -10.27 -12.13 -14.90
C ASP A 372 -10.07 -13.42 -15.70
N THR A 373 -11.14 -14.21 -15.89
CA THR A 373 -11.13 -15.39 -16.76
C THR A 373 -10.64 -15.04 -18.17
N TYR A 374 -11.15 -13.97 -18.77
CA TYR A 374 -10.71 -13.55 -20.11
C TYR A 374 -9.30 -12.95 -20.11
N LEU A 375 -8.90 -12.15 -19.12
CA LEU A 375 -7.52 -11.65 -19.00
C LEU A 375 -6.51 -12.79 -18.82
N ASN A 376 -6.86 -13.81 -18.03
CA ASN A 376 -6.00 -14.97 -17.78
C ASN A 376 -5.71 -15.76 -19.07
N SER A 377 -6.62 -15.76 -20.05
CA SER A 377 -6.36 -16.36 -21.37
C SER A 377 -5.16 -15.72 -22.10
N VAL A 378 -4.81 -14.47 -21.75
CA VAL A 378 -3.63 -13.76 -22.23
C VAL A 378 -2.49 -13.81 -21.21
N GLY A 379 -2.77 -13.53 -19.93
CA GLY A 379 -1.77 -13.35 -18.87
C GLY A 379 -1.05 -14.63 -18.44
N SER A 380 -1.74 -15.77 -18.44
CA SER A 380 -1.20 -17.02 -17.87
C SER A 380 0.03 -17.54 -18.62
N GLN A 381 0.18 -17.26 -19.92
CA GLN A 381 1.37 -17.65 -20.69
C GLN A 381 2.64 -16.90 -20.24
N TYR A 382 2.48 -15.76 -19.56
CA TYR A 382 3.56 -15.00 -18.93
C TYR A 382 3.73 -15.33 -17.45
N GLY A 383 2.97 -16.30 -16.94
CA GLY A 383 3.00 -16.71 -15.54
C GLY A 383 2.39 -15.67 -14.59
N LEU A 384 1.36 -14.94 -15.06
CA LEU A 384 0.59 -13.99 -14.27
C LEU A 384 -0.88 -14.40 -14.34
N THR A 385 -1.55 -14.57 -13.19
CA THR A 385 -2.94 -15.02 -13.15
C THR A 385 -3.70 -14.28 -12.06
N LEU A 386 -4.85 -13.72 -12.40
CA LEU A 386 -5.81 -13.10 -11.47
C LEU A 386 -6.69 -14.22 -10.90
N GLU A 387 -6.86 -14.24 -9.58
CA GLU A 387 -7.71 -15.21 -8.90
C GLU A 387 -9.10 -14.61 -8.67
N SER A 388 -10.17 -15.41 -8.77
CA SER A 388 -11.55 -14.93 -8.63
C SER A 388 -11.94 -14.70 -7.16
N ASN A 389 -11.36 -13.69 -6.53
CA ASN A 389 -11.61 -13.33 -5.12
C ASN A 389 -11.55 -11.81 -4.89
N ALA A 390 -11.84 -11.40 -3.66
CA ALA A 390 -11.67 -10.02 -3.20
C ALA A 390 -10.59 -9.97 -2.10
N VAL A 391 -9.67 -9.02 -2.19
CA VAL A 391 -8.60 -8.87 -1.20
C VAL A 391 -8.96 -7.75 -0.22
N ILE A 392 -9.13 -8.12 1.05
CA ILE A 392 -9.70 -7.24 2.06
C ILE A 392 -8.68 -6.97 3.18
N ASP A 393 -8.61 -5.72 3.63
CA ASP A 393 -7.86 -5.36 4.84
C ASP A 393 -8.65 -5.83 6.09
N PRO A 394 -8.06 -6.64 6.98
CA PRO A 394 -8.79 -7.21 8.13
C PRO A 394 -9.22 -6.17 9.18
N TYR A 395 -8.66 -4.95 9.15
CA TYR A 395 -8.95 -3.91 10.14
C TYR A 395 -9.78 -2.77 9.55
N THR A 396 -9.49 -2.37 8.31
CA THR A 396 -10.12 -1.20 7.68
C THR A 396 -11.02 -1.56 6.50
N THR A 397 -11.17 -2.84 6.15
CA THR A 397 -11.89 -3.37 4.97
C THR A 397 -11.35 -2.93 3.60
N ARG A 398 -10.51 -1.89 3.56
CA ARG A 398 -9.88 -1.33 2.37
C ARG A 398 -8.44 -1.00 2.68
N GLN A 399 -7.57 -1.21 1.71
CA GLN A 399 -6.13 -1.12 1.94
C GLN A 399 -5.59 0.28 1.68
N ILE A 400 -4.70 0.74 2.57
CA ILE A 400 -3.90 1.94 2.35
C ILE A 400 -2.48 1.51 2.02
N ILE A 401 -2.11 1.65 0.75
CA ILE A 401 -0.79 1.35 0.24
C ILE A 401 0.14 2.52 0.53
N ARG A 402 1.33 2.18 1.04
CA ARG A 402 2.47 3.10 1.18
C ARG A 402 3.70 2.42 0.58
N PRO A 403 4.11 2.80 -0.64
CA PRO A 403 5.30 2.24 -1.26
C PRO A 403 6.53 2.43 -0.38
N ARG A 404 7.45 1.47 -0.47
CA ARG A 404 8.75 1.53 0.18
C ARG A 404 9.72 2.25 -0.78
N PRO A 405 10.79 2.90 -0.29
CA PRO A 405 11.76 3.56 -1.18
C PRO A 405 12.39 2.65 -2.25
N TYR A 406 12.43 1.34 -1.97
CA TYR A 406 12.96 0.28 -2.82
C TYR A 406 11.86 -0.52 -3.54
N SER A 407 10.61 -0.04 -3.53
CA SER A 407 9.51 -0.65 -4.31
C SER A 407 9.81 -0.57 -5.81
N HIS A 408 9.20 -1.47 -6.58
CA HIS A 408 9.33 -1.47 -8.04
C HIS A 408 8.85 -0.13 -8.63
N PRO A 409 9.48 0.40 -9.71
CA PRO A 409 9.15 1.70 -10.31
C PRO A 409 7.68 1.93 -10.61
N VAL A 410 6.95 0.86 -10.92
CA VAL A 410 5.53 0.94 -11.27
C VAL A 410 4.66 1.45 -10.11
N VAL A 411 5.09 1.24 -8.87
CA VAL A 411 4.35 1.65 -7.66
C VAL A 411 5.12 2.62 -6.77
N ARG A 412 6.42 2.83 -7.00
CA ARG A 412 7.30 3.60 -6.10
C ARG A 412 6.81 5.03 -5.84
N GLU A 413 6.27 5.68 -6.86
CA GLU A 413 5.85 7.08 -6.80
C GLU A 413 4.44 7.27 -6.19
N MET A 414 3.73 6.19 -5.84
CA MET A 414 2.43 6.36 -5.20
C MET A 414 2.62 7.01 -3.82
N GLY A 415 1.83 8.04 -3.53
CA GLY A 415 1.74 8.61 -2.19
C GLY A 415 0.93 7.71 -1.24
N ASN A 416 0.20 8.32 -0.30
CA ASN A 416 -0.86 7.58 0.40
C ASN A 416 -1.90 7.14 -0.62
N PHE A 417 -1.99 5.83 -0.85
CA PHE A 417 -2.83 5.28 -1.91
C PHE A 417 -3.90 4.39 -1.29
N LEU A 418 -5.13 4.90 -1.25
CA LEU A 418 -6.29 4.07 -0.95
C LEU A 418 -6.62 3.20 -2.16
N MET A 419 -6.59 1.88 -1.97
CA MET A 419 -7.12 0.89 -2.90
C MET A 419 -8.62 0.69 -2.64
N TYR A 420 -9.40 0.36 -3.67
CA TYR A 420 -10.79 -0.06 -3.46
C TYR A 420 -10.80 -1.54 -3.11
N THR A 421 -11.26 -2.40 -4.01
CA THR A 421 -11.16 -3.84 -3.83
C THR A 421 -10.70 -4.42 -5.13
N GLY A 422 -9.50 -4.98 -5.13
CA GLY A 422 -9.03 -5.81 -6.22
C GLY A 422 -9.05 -7.28 -5.85
N CYS A 423 -8.63 -8.12 -6.78
CA CYS A 423 -8.35 -9.52 -6.54
C CYS A 423 -6.88 -9.77 -6.15
N SER A 424 -6.57 -11.03 -5.87
CA SER A 424 -5.19 -11.50 -5.69
C SER A 424 -4.61 -11.96 -7.02
N ILE A 425 -3.30 -11.81 -7.15
CA ILE A 425 -2.52 -12.31 -8.28
C ILE A 425 -1.71 -13.51 -7.81
N LYS A 426 -1.76 -14.58 -8.61
CA LYS A 426 -0.84 -15.71 -8.51
C LYS A 426 0.36 -15.48 -9.43
N PRO A 427 1.51 -15.05 -8.89
CA PRO A 427 2.71 -14.80 -9.67
C PRO A 427 3.47 -16.09 -10.01
N SER A 428 4.31 -16.02 -11.04
CA SER A 428 5.30 -17.06 -11.35
C SER A 428 6.59 -16.91 -10.54
N TRP A 429 7.44 -17.93 -10.59
CA TRP A 429 8.76 -17.92 -9.95
C TRP A 429 9.72 -16.86 -10.52
N THR A 430 9.48 -16.39 -11.74
CA THR A 430 10.33 -15.46 -12.46
C THR A 430 9.79 -14.03 -12.49
N SER A 431 8.54 -13.81 -12.07
CA SER A 431 7.98 -12.47 -11.96
C SER A 431 8.58 -11.71 -10.78
N VAL A 432 8.41 -10.39 -10.79
CA VAL A 432 8.68 -9.51 -9.66
C VAL A 432 7.34 -9.08 -9.07
N ASP A 433 7.20 -9.24 -7.76
CA ASP A 433 6.04 -8.76 -7.01
C ASP A 433 6.22 -7.25 -6.84
N ALA A 434 5.60 -6.47 -7.72
CA ALA A 434 5.71 -5.02 -7.68
C ALA A 434 5.04 -4.45 -6.42
N TYR A 435 3.92 -5.05 -6.02
CA TYR A 435 3.24 -4.76 -4.76
C TYR A 435 2.63 -6.04 -4.19
N SER A 436 2.85 -6.23 -2.89
CA SER A 436 2.19 -7.23 -2.07
C SER A 436 1.65 -6.53 -0.83
N ALA A 437 0.38 -6.75 -0.52
CA ALA A 437 -0.13 -6.47 0.82
C ALA A 437 0.61 -7.37 1.81
N ASP A 438 1.08 -6.83 2.93
CA ASP A 438 1.78 -7.62 3.96
C ASP A 438 0.79 -8.50 4.76
N GLN A 439 -0.45 -8.02 4.90
CA GLN A 439 -1.53 -8.67 5.65
C GLN A 439 -2.88 -8.28 5.06
N ALA A 440 -3.45 -9.17 4.26
CA ALA A 440 -4.82 -9.11 3.78
C ALA A 440 -5.47 -10.49 3.88
N PHE A 441 -6.79 -10.54 3.95
CA PHE A 441 -7.51 -11.80 3.77
C PHE A 441 -8.17 -11.87 2.41
N ILE A 442 -8.37 -13.10 1.96
CA ILE A 442 -9.02 -13.42 0.69
C ILE A 442 -10.48 -13.73 0.99
N ASP A 443 -11.37 -12.82 0.60
CA ASP A 443 -12.82 -12.98 0.67
C ASP A 443 -13.28 -13.79 -0.56
N ASP A 444 -13.91 -14.94 -0.29
CA ASP A 444 -14.40 -15.85 -1.34
C ASP A 444 -15.66 -15.25 -2.00
N PRO A 445 -15.85 -15.45 -3.31
CA PRO A 445 -16.98 -14.82 -4.00
C PRO A 445 -18.33 -15.44 -3.63
N ASP A 446 -19.33 -14.58 -3.38
CA ASP A 446 -20.74 -14.99 -3.21
C ASP A 446 -21.53 -14.72 -4.49
N PHE A 447 -21.71 -15.76 -5.31
CA PHE A 447 -22.44 -15.67 -6.59
C PHE A 447 -23.93 -15.34 -6.45
N SER A 448 -24.48 -15.26 -5.24
CA SER A 448 -25.84 -14.78 -5.01
C SER A 448 -25.94 -13.25 -4.97
N SER A 449 -24.82 -12.54 -4.80
CA SER A 449 -24.76 -11.08 -4.83
C SER A 449 -24.45 -10.54 -6.23
N ASN A 450 -24.93 -9.34 -6.58
CA ASN A 450 -24.72 -8.79 -7.92
C ASN A 450 -23.26 -8.43 -8.23
N THR A 451 -22.44 -8.23 -7.20
CA THR A 451 -21.01 -7.91 -7.34
C THR A 451 -20.09 -9.09 -7.03
N PHE A 452 -20.68 -10.24 -6.68
CA PHE A 452 -19.99 -11.44 -6.20
C PHE A 452 -19.11 -11.23 -4.96
N PHE A 453 -19.23 -10.11 -4.26
CA PHE A 453 -18.52 -9.95 -2.99
C PHE A 453 -19.11 -10.87 -1.94
N GLY A 454 -18.25 -11.40 -1.08
CA GLY A 454 -18.63 -12.11 0.12
C GLY A 454 -19.12 -11.17 1.22
N ASN A 455 -18.88 -11.56 2.47
CA ASN A 455 -19.42 -10.87 3.64
C ASN A 455 -18.44 -9.82 4.22
N PHE A 456 -17.23 -9.66 3.64
CA PHE A 456 -16.15 -8.80 4.12
C PHE A 456 -15.75 -9.10 5.58
N GLN A 457 -16.02 -10.31 6.05
CA GLN A 457 -15.66 -10.81 7.36
C GLN A 457 -14.75 -12.00 7.16
N LEU A 458 -13.68 -12.04 7.95
CA LEU A 458 -12.77 -13.16 7.88
C LEU A 458 -13.49 -14.46 8.28
N ASP A 459 -13.49 -15.45 7.40
CA ASP A 459 -14.03 -16.77 7.70
C ASP A 459 -12.92 -17.82 7.94
N PRO A 460 -13.17 -18.91 8.70
CA PRO A 460 -12.18 -19.97 8.89
C PRO A 460 -11.75 -20.66 7.58
N SER A 461 -12.57 -20.57 6.53
CA SER A 461 -12.30 -21.07 5.18
C SER A 461 -11.37 -20.17 4.37
N GLU A 462 -11.10 -18.95 4.84
CA GLU A 462 -10.37 -17.95 4.08
C GLU A 462 -8.90 -17.87 4.52
N SER A 463 -8.01 -17.58 3.58
CA SER A 463 -6.59 -17.38 3.87
C SER A 463 -6.29 -15.95 4.27
N VAL A 464 -5.34 -15.77 5.19
CA VAL A 464 -4.79 -14.45 5.52
C VAL A 464 -3.29 -14.43 5.27
N GLY A 465 -2.71 -13.30 4.90
CA GLY A 465 -1.26 -13.14 4.86
C GLY A 465 -0.79 -12.20 3.76
N PRO A 466 0.46 -12.37 3.31
CA PRO A 466 0.97 -11.67 2.14
C PRO A 466 0.19 -12.05 0.88
N VAL A 467 -0.34 -11.04 0.19
CA VAL A 467 -1.12 -11.19 -1.04
C VAL A 467 -0.55 -10.28 -2.12
N VAL A 468 -0.18 -10.84 -3.27
CA VAL A 468 0.33 -10.06 -4.41
C VAL A 468 -0.84 -9.43 -5.15
N GLN A 469 -0.75 -8.12 -5.40
CA GLN A 469 -1.79 -7.33 -6.09
C GLN A 469 -1.21 -6.47 -7.23
N ALA A 470 0.11 -6.52 -7.41
CA ALA A 470 0.78 -6.08 -8.62
C ALA A 470 1.98 -6.96 -8.92
N ALA A 471 2.11 -7.40 -10.17
CA ALA A 471 3.27 -8.18 -10.60
C ALA A 471 3.73 -7.75 -12.00
N VAL A 472 5.01 -7.94 -12.26
CA VAL A 472 5.64 -7.58 -13.54
C VAL A 472 6.60 -8.67 -14.01
N VAL A 473 6.78 -8.76 -15.32
CA VAL A 473 7.71 -9.72 -15.94
C VAL A 473 8.32 -9.13 -17.22
N ASN A 474 9.61 -9.40 -17.41
CA ASN A 474 10.33 -9.12 -18.64
C ASN A 474 10.19 -10.33 -19.58
N VAL A 475 9.74 -10.11 -20.82
CA VAL A 475 9.50 -11.17 -21.82
C VAL A 475 10.25 -10.83 -23.09
N ASP A 476 11.34 -11.56 -23.39
CA ASP A 476 12.24 -11.25 -24.50
C ASP A 476 12.59 -9.74 -24.50
N LYS A 477 12.19 -9.01 -25.56
CA LYS A 477 12.37 -7.56 -25.65
C LYS A 477 11.28 -6.73 -24.97
N GLY A 478 10.11 -7.31 -24.69
CA GLY A 478 8.95 -6.60 -24.14
C GLY A 478 8.72 -6.80 -22.66
N ARG A 479 7.64 -6.21 -22.16
CA ARG A 479 7.33 -6.11 -20.74
C ARG A 479 5.86 -6.34 -20.51
N VAL A 480 5.52 -7.13 -19.49
CA VAL A 480 4.13 -7.39 -19.09
C VAL A 480 3.96 -6.99 -17.63
N ALA A 481 2.90 -6.23 -17.35
CA ALA A 481 2.48 -5.84 -16.03
C ALA A 481 1.03 -6.23 -15.78
N ILE A 482 0.71 -6.60 -14.55
CA ILE A 482 -0.65 -6.91 -14.10
C ILE A 482 -0.98 -6.14 -12.84
N TRP A 483 -2.20 -5.61 -12.80
CA TRP A 483 -2.77 -4.88 -11.67
C TRP A 483 -4.18 -5.40 -11.38
N SER A 484 -4.57 -5.47 -10.11
CA SER A 484 -5.75 -6.23 -9.67
C SER A 484 -7.01 -5.41 -9.37
N ASP A 485 -6.98 -4.08 -9.44
CA ASP A 485 -8.12 -3.21 -9.10
C ASP A 485 -8.33 -2.17 -10.19
N SER A 486 -9.43 -2.31 -10.93
CA SER A 486 -9.77 -1.44 -12.07
C SER A 486 -10.45 -0.15 -11.62
N THR A 487 -11.22 -0.18 -10.53
CA THR A 487 -12.05 0.93 -10.05
C THR A 487 -11.26 2.23 -9.86
N LEU A 488 -9.97 2.12 -9.53
CA LEU A 488 -9.04 3.24 -9.32
C LEU A 488 -8.84 4.14 -10.53
N PHE A 489 -9.06 3.64 -11.76
CA PHE A 489 -8.90 4.40 -12.99
C PHE A 489 -10.19 5.09 -13.46
N SER A 490 -11.29 4.87 -12.73
CA SER A 490 -12.57 5.56 -12.95
C SER A 490 -12.42 7.07 -12.74
N ASN A 491 -13.16 7.87 -13.52
CA ASN A 491 -13.16 9.33 -13.46
C ASN A 491 -13.35 9.85 -12.02
N PHE A 492 -14.22 9.22 -11.23
CA PHE A 492 -14.43 9.67 -9.85
C PHE A 492 -13.23 9.50 -8.93
N SER A 493 -12.32 8.57 -9.24
CA SER A 493 -11.18 8.24 -8.39
C SER A 493 -9.83 8.73 -8.94
N ILE A 494 -9.69 8.91 -10.25
CA ILE A 494 -8.39 9.11 -10.89
C ILE A 494 -7.59 10.32 -10.35
N TYR A 495 -8.27 11.36 -9.84
CA TYR A 495 -7.65 12.54 -9.23
C TYR A 495 -7.46 12.45 -7.69
N MET A 496 -7.82 11.32 -7.08
CA MET A 496 -7.44 11.03 -5.70
C MET A 496 -5.92 10.75 -5.63
N PRO A 497 -5.27 10.93 -4.48
CA PRO A 497 -3.82 10.79 -4.39
C PRO A 497 -3.31 9.40 -4.82
N GLY A 498 -2.26 9.40 -5.64
CA GLY A 498 -1.47 8.22 -6.03
C GLY A 498 -1.90 7.53 -7.34
N LYS A 499 -3.06 7.85 -7.94
CA LYS A 499 -3.63 7.08 -9.07
C LYS A 499 -2.99 7.48 -10.41
N LEU A 500 -2.77 8.77 -10.61
CA LEU A 500 -1.99 9.27 -11.75
C LEU A 500 -0.51 8.90 -11.62
N GLU A 501 0.03 8.91 -10.40
CA GLU A 501 1.40 8.48 -10.12
C GLU A 501 1.61 6.99 -10.45
N LEU A 502 0.65 6.14 -10.07
CA LEU A 502 0.62 4.73 -10.44
C LEU A 502 0.61 4.55 -11.96
N THR A 503 -0.26 5.27 -12.65
CA THR A 503 -0.36 5.25 -14.12
C THR A 503 0.98 5.57 -14.78
N HIS A 504 1.63 6.64 -14.34
CA HIS A 504 2.92 7.02 -14.89
C HIS A 504 4.02 6.00 -14.55
N GLY A 505 4.01 5.42 -13.34
CA GLY A 505 4.91 4.34 -12.98
C GLY A 505 4.81 3.15 -13.96
N TYR A 506 3.60 2.69 -14.23
CA TYR A 506 3.34 1.62 -15.20
C TYR A 506 3.77 2.02 -16.61
N LEU A 507 3.35 3.18 -17.11
CA LEU A 507 3.69 3.61 -18.46
C LEU A 507 5.20 3.80 -18.63
N ASN A 508 5.90 4.48 -17.71
CA ASN A 508 7.35 4.68 -17.83
C ASN A 508 8.14 3.35 -17.83
N TRP A 509 7.65 2.34 -17.11
CA TRP A 509 8.26 1.01 -17.13
C TRP A 509 7.89 0.20 -18.38
N LEU A 510 6.61 0.15 -18.75
CA LEU A 510 6.11 -0.62 -19.92
C LEU A 510 6.55 -0.02 -21.25
N ASP A 511 6.76 1.28 -21.29
CA ASP A 511 7.16 2.02 -22.48
C ASP A 511 8.65 1.92 -22.81
N ARG A 512 9.27 0.82 -22.38
CA ARG A 512 10.67 0.51 -22.63
C ARG A 512 10.86 -0.91 -23.16
N GLU A 513 11.84 -1.10 -24.01
CA GLU A 513 12.33 -2.42 -24.44
C GLU A 513 13.41 -2.92 -23.50
N ASN A 514 13.44 -4.22 -23.22
CA ASN A 514 14.49 -4.83 -22.39
C ASN A 514 15.82 -4.90 -23.12
N SER A 515 16.89 -4.67 -22.36
CA SER A 515 18.27 -4.76 -22.86
C SER A 515 19.17 -5.58 -21.95
N TYR A 516 18.80 -5.73 -20.68
CA TYR A 516 19.66 -6.28 -19.63
C TYR A 516 18.92 -7.30 -18.76
N SER A 517 17.93 -8.00 -19.30
CA SER A 517 17.10 -8.96 -18.55
C SER A 517 17.92 -10.04 -17.83
N SER A 518 19.06 -10.46 -18.39
CA SER A 518 19.95 -11.45 -17.76
C SER A 518 20.87 -10.89 -16.65
N TRP A 519 21.02 -9.56 -16.54
CA TRP A 519 21.97 -8.96 -15.58
C TRP A 519 21.61 -9.28 -14.13
N ARG A 520 20.32 -9.39 -13.81
CA ARG A 520 19.86 -9.85 -12.49
C ARG A 520 20.53 -11.16 -12.09
N TRP A 521 20.53 -12.14 -12.99
CA TRP A 521 21.12 -13.46 -12.71
C TRP A 521 22.65 -13.42 -12.68
N ILE A 522 23.27 -12.64 -13.56
CA ILE A 522 24.73 -12.46 -13.59
C ILE A 522 25.21 -11.80 -12.29
N LEU A 523 24.57 -10.72 -11.86
CA LEU A 523 24.89 -10.00 -10.62
C LEU A 523 24.63 -10.88 -9.39
N GLY A 524 23.55 -11.66 -9.38
CA GLY A 524 23.25 -12.60 -8.32
C GLY A 524 24.30 -13.72 -8.21
N ALA A 525 24.69 -14.33 -9.34
CA ALA A 525 25.72 -15.36 -9.40
C ALA A 525 27.11 -14.82 -9.00
N LEU A 526 27.47 -13.62 -9.47
CA LEU A 526 28.70 -12.94 -9.08
C LEU A 526 28.68 -12.64 -7.57
N GLY A 527 27.58 -12.09 -7.06
CA GLY A 527 27.40 -11.81 -5.64
C GLY A 527 27.53 -13.07 -4.78
N LEU A 528 26.94 -14.18 -5.21
CA LEU A 528 27.08 -15.47 -4.54
C LEU A 528 28.53 -15.97 -4.56
N GLY A 529 29.22 -15.90 -5.70
CA GLY A 529 30.63 -16.28 -5.80
C GLY A 529 31.53 -15.45 -4.88
N VAL A 530 31.34 -14.13 -4.87
CA VAL A 530 32.08 -13.19 -4.01
C VAL A 530 31.76 -13.44 -2.53
N LEU A 531 30.50 -13.74 -2.20
CA LEU A 531 30.09 -14.10 -0.84
C LEU A 531 30.76 -15.41 -0.40
N LEU A 532 30.75 -16.46 -1.21
CA LEU A 532 31.39 -17.73 -0.88
C LEU A 532 32.90 -17.57 -0.66
N VAL A 533 33.56 -16.75 -1.47
CA VAL A 533 34.96 -16.38 -1.27
C VAL A 533 35.15 -15.66 0.06
N GLY A 534 34.29 -14.69 0.38
CA GLY A 534 34.27 -14.00 1.67
C GLY A 534 34.16 -14.98 2.84
N LEU A 535 33.14 -15.83 2.81
CA LEU A 535 32.88 -16.86 3.82
C LEU A 535 34.02 -17.86 3.99
N SER A 536 34.74 -18.21 2.91
CA SER A 536 35.89 -19.12 2.96
C SER A 536 37.13 -18.51 3.63
N ARG A 537 37.25 -17.18 3.60
CA ARG A 537 38.41 -16.43 4.11
C ARG A 537 38.14 -15.72 5.43
N GLN A 538 36.88 -15.61 5.81
CA GLN A 538 36.45 -14.91 7.01
C GLN A 538 36.56 -15.83 8.23
N PRO A 539 37.09 -15.34 9.36
CA PRO A 539 37.00 -16.07 10.61
C PRO A 539 35.53 -16.22 10.99
N ARG A 540 35.14 -17.35 11.60
CA ARG A 540 33.75 -17.68 11.98
C ARG A 540 33.21 -16.82 13.16
N GLY A 541 33.63 -15.56 13.23
CA GLY A 541 33.28 -14.62 14.30
C GLY A 541 31.95 -13.93 14.07
N VAL A 542 31.09 -13.94 15.08
CA VAL A 542 29.74 -13.35 15.09
C VAL A 542 29.72 -11.88 14.63
N ALA A 543 30.67 -11.06 15.09
CA ALA A 543 30.71 -9.64 14.74
C ALA A 543 30.94 -9.39 13.25
N PHE A 544 31.76 -10.23 12.63
CA PHE A 544 32.12 -10.13 11.23
C PHE A 544 30.91 -10.37 10.34
N PHE A 545 30.09 -11.37 10.66
CA PHE A 545 28.82 -11.63 9.97
C PHE A 545 27.82 -10.50 10.18
N ALA A 546 27.73 -9.94 11.38
CA ALA A 546 26.77 -8.88 11.68
C ALA A 546 27.12 -7.59 10.93
N ILE A 547 28.40 -7.18 10.98
CA ILE A 547 28.88 -5.99 10.26
C ILE A 547 28.77 -6.20 8.75
N ALA A 548 29.29 -7.31 8.20
CA ALA A 548 29.22 -7.56 6.76
C ALA A 548 27.77 -7.72 6.27
N GLY A 549 26.94 -8.41 7.05
CA GLY A 549 25.53 -8.64 6.77
C GLY A 549 24.76 -7.34 6.63
N TRP A 550 24.74 -6.55 7.70
CA TRP A 550 23.99 -5.29 7.71
C TRP A 550 24.57 -4.24 6.76
N THR A 551 25.90 -4.16 6.63
CA THR A 551 26.52 -3.24 5.66
C THR A 551 26.19 -3.65 4.23
N GLY A 552 26.26 -4.95 3.92
CA GLY A 552 25.93 -5.48 2.60
C GLY A 552 24.47 -5.22 2.23
N ILE A 553 23.54 -5.53 3.13
CA ILE A 553 22.10 -5.24 2.96
C ILE A 553 21.88 -3.74 2.74
N ALA A 554 22.47 -2.89 3.58
CA ALA A 554 22.33 -1.45 3.46
C ALA A 554 22.87 -0.91 2.13
N LEU A 555 24.06 -1.33 1.72
CA LEU A 555 24.67 -0.93 0.44
C LEU A 555 23.87 -1.43 -0.76
N GLY A 556 23.33 -2.65 -0.72
CA GLY A 556 22.47 -3.18 -1.78
C GLY A 556 21.16 -2.40 -1.91
N LEU A 557 20.52 -2.06 -0.79
CA LEU A 557 19.29 -1.26 -0.76
C LEU A 557 19.50 0.18 -1.22
N VAL A 558 20.55 0.85 -0.72
CA VAL A 558 20.90 2.22 -1.16
C VAL A 558 21.30 2.22 -2.63
N GLY A 559 22.12 1.26 -3.05
CA GLY A 559 22.57 1.12 -4.43
C GLY A 559 21.40 0.89 -5.39
N SER A 560 20.47 -0.02 -5.05
CA SER A 560 19.28 -0.27 -5.88
C SER A 560 18.35 0.94 -5.92
N THR A 561 18.08 1.58 -4.77
CA THR A 561 17.25 2.80 -4.73
C THR A 561 17.85 3.92 -5.56
N PHE A 562 19.17 4.13 -5.47
CA PHE A 562 19.90 5.11 -6.27
C PHE A 562 19.87 4.76 -7.76
N TRP A 563 20.10 3.50 -8.12
CA TRP A 563 20.04 3.02 -9.50
C TRP A 563 18.66 3.30 -10.11
N VAL A 564 17.60 2.91 -9.39
CA VAL A 564 16.23 3.07 -9.86
C VAL A 564 15.86 4.56 -9.98
N SER A 565 16.22 5.43 -9.03
CA SER A 565 15.91 6.88 -9.11
C SER A 565 16.65 7.59 -10.24
N LYS A 566 17.80 7.08 -10.69
CA LYS A 566 18.48 7.61 -11.88
C LYS A 566 17.82 7.19 -13.20
N ILE A 567 17.25 6.00 -13.26
CA ILE A 567 16.64 5.45 -14.48
C ILE A 567 15.19 5.91 -14.65
N TYR A 568 14.46 5.95 -13.54
CA TYR A 568 13.06 6.32 -13.44
C TYR A 568 12.99 7.54 -12.53
N PRO A 569 13.13 8.77 -13.08
CA PRO A 569 13.07 9.99 -12.28
C PRO A 569 11.64 10.26 -11.80
N ASP A 570 11.55 10.95 -10.66
CA ASP A 570 10.28 11.30 -10.03
C ASP A 570 9.42 12.18 -10.94
N LEU A 571 8.11 12.05 -10.77
CA LEU A 571 7.12 12.86 -11.47
C LEU A 571 7.24 14.33 -11.09
N LYS A 572 7.30 15.20 -12.10
CA LYS A 572 7.13 16.63 -11.88
C LYS A 572 5.64 16.96 -11.92
N PRO A 573 5.09 17.63 -10.90
CA PRO A 573 3.71 18.10 -10.93
C PRO A 573 3.54 19.12 -12.07
N ASP A 574 2.63 18.84 -13.00
CA ASP A 574 2.20 19.80 -14.02
C ASP A 574 1.20 20.81 -13.42
N PRO A 575 1.57 22.09 -13.23
CA PRO A 575 0.73 23.05 -12.54
C PRO A 575 -0.46 23.55 -13.38
N GLU A 576 -0.50 23.31 -14.69
CA GLU A 576 -1.50 23.92 -15.56
C GLU A 576 -2.91 23.33 -15.33
N GLN A 577 -3.89 24.23 -15.15
CA GLN A 577 -5.32 23.92 -15.00
C GLN A 577 -5.72 23.11 -13.75
N ARG A 578 -4.84 23.02 -12.74
CA ARG A 578 -5.16 22.33 -11.49
C ARG A 578 -6.05 23.17 -10.57
N LEU A 579 -7.07 22.53 -10.00
CA LEU A 579 -7.89 23.04 -8.91
C LEU A 579 -7.56 22.22 -7.67
N ALA A 580 -6.86 22.82 -6.72
CA ALA A 580 -6.49 22.13 -5.48
C ALA A 580 -7.72 21.96 -4.57
N PHE A 581 -7.87 20.79 -3.97
CA PHE A 581 -8.84 20.53 -2.92
C PHE A 581 -8.08 20.17 -1.64
N VAL A 582 -8.31 20.96 -0.59
CA VAL A 582 -7.74 20.73 0.74
C VAL A 582 -8.86 20.17 1.62
N PRO A 583 -8.91 18.85 1.88
CA PRO A 583 -9.88 18.27 2.79
C PRO A 583 -9.58 18.71 4.22
N SER A 584 -10.60 18.70 5.07
CA SER A 584 -10.42 18.89 6.50
C SER A 584 -9.55 17.79 7.12
N ALA A 585 -9.08 18.03 8.35
CA ALA A 585 -8.45 16.98 9.16
C ALA A 585 -9.41 15.80 9.46
N ASP A 586 -10.74 15.98 9.37
CA ASP A 586 -11.70 14.88 9.30
C ASP A 586 -11.59 14.22 7.92
N GLN A 587 -10.83 13.13 7.89
CA GLN A 587 -10.44 12.40 6.70
C GLN A 587 -11.62 11.70 5.98
N ARG A 588 -12.86 11.86 6.48
CA ARG A 588 -14.10 11.41 5.80
C ARG A 588 -14.57 12.36 4.70
N CYS A 589 -13.99 13.56 4.59
CA CYS A 589 -14.40 14.53 3.57
C CYS A 589 -14.15 14.06 2.14
N LEU A 590 -13.11 13.26 1.93
CA LEU A 590 -12.74 12.69 0.64
C LEU A 590 -12.14 11.29 0.84
N PRO A 591 -12.27 10.38 -0.13
CA PRO A 591 -11.77 9.02 -0.03
C PRO A 591 -10.24 8.93 -0.21
N VAL A 592 -9.49 9.51 0.72
CA VAL A 592 -8.01 9.58 0.70
C VAL A 592 -7.39 8.53 1.63
N LEU A 593 -7.88 8.47 2.86
CA LEU A 593 -7.43 7.52 3.89
C LEU A 593 -8.58 6.72 4.50
N TYR A 594 -9.82 7.10 4.21
CA TYR A 594 -11.02 6.34 4.56
C TYR A 594 -11.80 6.04 3.29
N PRO A 595 -12.32 4.83 3.13
CA PRO A 595 -13.16 4.53 1.98
C PRO A 595 -14.48 5.29 2.06
N PRO A 596 -15.08 5.61 0.90
CA PRO A 596 -16.47 6.01 0.90
C PRO A 596 -17.26 4.83 1.45
N VAL A 597 -18.05 5.05 2.50
CA VAL A 597 -19.02 4.05 2.94
C VAL A 597 -20.05 3.93 1.81
N ASP A 598 -20.51 2.72 1.47
CA ASP A 598 -21.59 2.53 0.46
C ASP A 598 -22.89 3.26 0.85
N LYS A 599 -22.97 3.79 2.08
CA LYS A 599 -24.01 4.68 2.58
C LYS A 599 -23.58 6.13 2.44
N ARG A 600 -24.50 7.00 1.99
CA ARG A 600 -24.29 8.46 1.91
C ARG A 600 -23.69 9.00 3.21
N ASP A 601 -22.40 9.34 3.17
CA ASP A 601 -21.73 9.98 4.29
C ASP A 601 -22.09 11.47 4.29
N LEU A 602 -22.60 11.95 5.43
CA LEU A 602 -22.94 13.35 5.66
C LEU A 602 -21.73 14.30 5.45
N ALA A 603 -20.51 13.78 5.54
CA ALA A 603 -19.28 14.55 5.47
C ALA A 603 -18.57 14.53 4.10
N SER A 604 -18.98 13.70 3.13
CA SER A 604 -18.26 13.54 1.86
C SER A 604 -18.48 14.70 0.88
N TYR A 605 -17.44 15.06 0.13
CA TYR A 605 -17.42 16.07 -0.94
C TYR A 605 -16.96 15.51 -2.29
N LEU A 606 -17.01 14.18 -2.47
CA LEU A 606 -16.57 13.54 -3.69
C LEU A 606 -17.33 14.05 -4.92
N THR A 607 -18.65 14.25 -4.81
CA THR A 607 -19.48 14.81 -5.89
C THR A 607 -19.05 16.23 -6.25
N THR A 608 -18.60 17.03 -5.29
CA THR A 608 -18.03 18.37 -5.55
C THR A 608 -16.71 18.31 -6.30
N VAL A 609 -15.84 17.37 -5.96
CA VAL A 609 -14.57 17.15 -6.69
C VAL A 609 -14.83 16.67 -8.12
N VAL A 610 -15.76 15.72 -8.30
CA VAL A 610 -16.21 15.25 -9.62
C VAL A 610 -16.88 16.37 -10.42
N GLY A 611 -17.58 17.29 -9.74
CA GLY A 611 -18.16 18.48 -10.35
C GLY A 611 -17.14 19.35 -11.07
N ALA A 612 -15.92 19.49 -10.53
CA ALA A 612 -14.85 20.21 -11.21
C ALA A 612 -14.42 19.54 -12.54
N GLN A 613 -14.41 18.21 -12.58
CA GLN A 613 -14.07 17.44 -13.79
C GLN A 613 -15.11 17.69 -14.91
N ARG A 614 -16.40 17.80 -14.55
CA ARG A 614 -17.52 18.05 -15.49
C ARG A 614 -17.40 19.37 -16.28
N ILE A 615 -16.61 20.31 -15.79
CA ILE A 615 -16.29 21.58 -16.46
C ILE A 615 -14.81 21.67 -16.87
N ASN A 616 -14.19 20.51 -17.12
CA ASN A 616 -12.84 20.40 -17.65
C ASN A 616 -11.75 21.01 -16.75
N LYS A 617 -11.96 21.05 -15.43
CA LYS A 617 -10.90 21.34 -14.45
C LYS A 617 -10.22 20.05 -14.03
N ARG A 618 -8.96 20.13 -13.60
CA ARG A 618 -8.19 18.99 -13.10
C ARG A 618 -8.11 19.08 -11.58
N PRO A 619 -8.89 18.30 -10.83
CA PRO A 619 -8.76 18.28 -9.39
C PRO A 619 -7.37 17.81 -8.96
N ARG A 620 -6.88 18.34 -7.86
CA ARG A 620 -5.71 17.82 -7.16
C ARG A 620 -5.97 17.86 -5.67
N VAL A 621 -6.11 16.70 -5.04
CA VAL A 621 -6.27 16.63 -3.58
C VAL A 621 -4.91 16.78 -2.92
N VAL A 622 -4.79 17.71 -1.97
CA VAL A 622 -3.54 18.03 -1.25
C VAL A 622 -3.79 18.12 0.25
N SER A 623 -2.75 17.98 1.08
CA SER A 623 -2.88 17.96 2.54
C SER A 623 -2.90 19.33 3.21
N SER A 624 -2.34 20.36 2.57
CA SER A 624 -2.19 21.67 3.20
C SER A 624 -2.39 22.82 2.21
N ILE A 625 -2.52 24.03 2.77
CA ILE A 625 -2.62 25.25 1.96
C ILE A 625 -1.31 25.55 1.22
N GLU A 626 -0.14 25.24 1.79
CA GLU A 626 1.14 25.46 1.11
C GLU A 626 1.32 24.60 -0.14
N GLU A 627 0.75 23.40 -0.15
CA GLU A 627 0.69 22.61 -1.37
C GLU A 627 -0.35 23.15 -2.35
N ALA A 628 -1.47 23.67 -1.84
CA ALA A 628 -2.57 24.18 -2.66
C ALA A 628 -2.18 25.44 -3.45
N ILE A 629 -1.39 26.35 -2.87
CA ILE A 629 -0.93 27.59 -3.54
C ILE A 629 -0.03 27.33 -4.77
N ALA A 630 0.46 26.10 -4.97
CA ALA A 630 1.12 25.69 -6.20
C ALA A 630 0.14 25.54 -7.39
N SER A 631 -1.17 25.64 -7.14
CA SER A 631 -2.22 25.62 -8.15
C SER A 631 -2.78 27.03 -8.35
N PRO A 632 -3.34 27.37 -9.54
CA PRO A 632 -3.98 28.67 -9.77
C PRO A 632 -5.22 28.92 -8.89
N ALA A 633 -5.89 27.86 -8.44
CA ALA A 633 -7.09 27.93 -7.60
C ALA A 633 -7.11 26.80 -6.56
N ALA A 634 -7.74 27.05 -5.42
CA ALA A 634 -7.89 26.13 -4.31
C ALA A 634 -9.29 26.17 -3.69
N VAL A 635 -9.76 25.02 -3.23
CA VAL A 635 -11.02 24.82 -2.49
C VAL A 635 -10.68 24.19 -1.14
N ILE A 636 -11.04 24.86 -0.06
CA ILE A 636 -10.89 24.34 1.31
C ILE A 636 -12.23 23.74 1.72
N LEU A 637 -12.22 22.45 2.01
CA LEU A 637 -13.40 21.68 2.40
C LEU A 637 -13.43 21.56 3.92
N ARG A 638 -14.37 22.25 4.57
CA ARG A 638 -14.65 22.17 6.01
C ARG A 638 -13.42 22.33 6.90
N PRO A 639 -12.66 23.44 6.82
CA PRO A 639 -11.45 23.58 7.64
C PRO A 639 -11.76 23.35 9.12
N MET A 640 -11.03 22.45 9.80
CA MET A 640 -11.26 22.13 11.23
C MET A 640 -10.12 22.61 12.13
N SER A 641 -8.94 22.82 11.56
CA SER A 641 -7.73 23.25 12.26
C SER A 641 -7.41 24.71 11.97
N GLU A 642 -6.83 25.39 12.94
CA GLU A 642 -6.32 26.75 12.81
C GLU A 642 -5.06 26.76 11.95
N TRP A 643 -5.03 27.64 10.94
CA TRP A 643 -3.80 27.91 10.21
C TRP A 643 -2.84 28.73 11.08
N GLN A 644 -1.56 28.39 10.99
CA GLN A 644 -0.48 29.21 11.52
C GLN A 644 -0.46 30.56 10.79
N GLN A 645 0.03 31.62 11.46
CA GLN A 645 0.14 32.93 10.82
C GLN A 645 0.96 32.87 9.52
N SER A 646 1.98 32.03 9.46
CA SER A 646 2.80 31.81 8.26
C SER A 646 2.01 31.22 7.08
N GLU A 647 1.02 30.37 7.33
CA GLU A 647 0.09 29.83 6.33
C GLU A 647 -0.87 30.90 5.82
N VAL A 648 -1.42 31.69 6.75
CA VAL A 648 -2.29 32.84 6.45
C VAL A 648 -1.57 33.85 5.56
N ASP A 649 -0.35 34.26 5.95
CA ASP A 649 0.46 35.23 5.21
C ASP A 649 0.73 34.76 3.77
N LYS A 650 1.11 33.48 3.60
CA LYS A 650 1.35 32.88 2.28
C LYS A 650 0.07 32.86 1.43
N ALA A 651 -1.06 32.47 2.01
CA ALA A 651 -2.34 32.43 1.30
C ALA A 651 -2.75 33.85 0.85
N ILE A 652 -2.57 34.86 1.70
CA ILE A 652 -2.85 36.27 1.37
C ILE A 652 -1.91 36.77 0.27
N GLN A 653 -0.62 36.47 0.33
CA GLN A 653 0.33 36.86 -0.72
C GLN A 653 -0.02 36.21 -2.06
N TRP A 654 -0.38 34.93 -2.05
CA TRP A 654 -0.82 34.20 -3.24
C TRP A 654 -2.11 34.77 -3.82
N LEU A 655 -3.12 35.07 -2.99
CA LEU A 655 -4.35 35.75 -3.40
C LEU A 655 -4.03 37.12 -4.01
N LYS A 656 -3.21 37.94 -3.36
CA LYS A 656 -2.80 39.25 -3.90
C LYS A 656 -2.15 39.15 -5.28
N GLY A 657 -1.42 38.05 -5.53
CA GLY A 657 -0.79 37.71 -6.81
C GLY A 657 -1.71 37.09 -7.87
N GLY A 658 -3.02 36.97 -7.63
CA GLY A 658 -3.99 36.45 -8.61
C GLY A 658 -4.54 35.06 -8.32
N GLY A 659 -4.15 34.44 -7.19
CA GLY A 659 -4.71 33.17 -6.75
C GLY A 659 -6.22 33.24 -6.47
N LYS A 660 -6.90 32.09 -6.51
CA LYS A 660 -8.35 32.00 -6.27
C LYS A 660 -8.68 31.00 -5.18
N LEU A 661 -9.37 31.42 -4.14
CA LEU A 661 -9.67 30.59 -2.98
C LEU A 661 -11.18 30.46 -2.77
N THR A 662 -11.68 29.23 -2.67
CA THR A 662 -13.05 28.95 -2.21
C THR A 662 -13.00 28.26 -0.86
N ILE A 663 -13.77 28.73 0.11
CA ILE A 663 -13.85 28.15 1.45
C ILE A 663 -15.29 27.70 1.70
N LEU A 664 -15.48 26.38 1.85
CA LEU A 664 -16.75 25.77 2.23
C LEU A 664 -16.72 25.47 3.74
N ASP A 665 -17.35 26.31 4.54
CA ASP A 665 -17.25 26.24 6.02
C ASP A 665 -18.62 26.48 6.67
N GLY A 666 -19.29 25.45 7.19
CA GLY A 666 -20.63 25.61 7.78
C GLY A 666 -20.76 25.31 9.27
N ARG A 667 -19.65 25.30 10.02
CA ARG A 667 -19.70 25.32 11.50
C ARG A 667 -19.20 26.66 12.04
N LEU A 668 -19.50 26.95 13.31
CA LEU A 668 -18.94 28.08 14.06
C LEU A 668 -17.46 28.28 13.68
N ILE A 669 -17.22 29.36 12.94
CA ILE A 669 -16.00 29.74 12.22
C ILE A 669 -14.73 29.16 12.88
N PRO A 670 -14.04 28.22 12.21
CA PRO A 670 -12.69 27.82 12.58
C PRO A 670 -11.81 29.07 12.62
N LYS A 671 -10.90 29.21 13.59
CA LYS A 671 -10.09 30.44 13.71
C LYS A 671 -9.28 30.76 12.44
N THR A 672 -9.16 29.84 11.48
CA THR A 672 -8.60 30.03 10.14
C THR A 672 -9.31 31.10 9.29
N VAL A 673 -10.63 31.00 9.12
CA VAL A 673 -11.39 32.02 8.37
C VAL A 673 -11.41 33.33 9.15
N HIS A 674 -11.40 33.23 10.49
CA HIS A 674 -11.25 34.39 11.35
C HIS A 674 -9.89 35.09 11.17
N ALA A 675 -8.77 34.36 11.14
CA ALA A 675 -7.43 34.89 10.96
C ALA A 675 -7.28 35.58 9.59
N LEU A 676 -7.76 34.94 8.52
CA LEU A 676 -7.83 35.56 7.18
C LEU A 676 -8.69 36.84 7.20
N SER A 677 -9.79 36.84 7.95
CA SER A 677 -10.70 38.01 8.06
C SER A 677 -10.14 39.19 8.84
N GLN A 678 -9.25 38.96 9.82
CA GLN A 678 -8.61 40.03 10.60
C GLN A 678 -7.59 40.80 9.74
N GLU A 679 -6.84 40.07 8.92
CA GLU A 679 -5.80 40.61 8.04
C GLU A 679 -6.39 41.27 6.78
N ILE A 680 -7.43 40.67 6.20
CA ILE A 680 -8.17 41.19 5.05
C ILE A 680 -9.39 41.93 5.61
N SER A 681 -9.21 43.20 6.01
CA SER A 681 -10.15 44.07 6.75
C SER A 681 -11.60 44.15 6.20
N PHE A 682 -12.37 43.06 6.23
CA PHE A 682 -13.62 42.98 5.47
C PHE A 682 -14.71 42.10 6.07
N ILE A 683 -14.42 41.26 7.07
CA ILE A 683 -15.41 40.32 7.61
C ILE A 683 -15.47 40.41 9.14
N ASN A 684 -16.55 40.99 9.67
CA ASN A 684 -16.84 40.98 11.10
C ASN A 684 -17.78 39.81 11.37
N LEU A 685 -17.25 38.70 11.89
CA LEU A 685 -18.07 37.54 12.23
C LEU A 685 -18.35 37.55 13.74
N PRO A 686 -19.58 37.26 14.18
CA PRO A 686 -19.88 37.18 15.60
C PRO A 686 -18.99 36.13 16.29
N GLN A 687 -18.55 36.42 17.52
CA GLN A 687 -17.71 35.51 18.29
C GLN A 687 -18.39 34.14 18.48
N PRO A 688 -17.62 33.03 18.50
CA PRO A 688 -18.17 31.72 18.77
C PRO A 688 -18.78 31.68 20.17
N LYS A 689 -20.03 31.22 20.27
CA LYS A 689 -20.57 30.79 21.56
C LYS A 689 -19.90 29.45 21.90
N SER A 690 -19.46 29.31 23.15
CA SER A 690 -18.74 28.15 23.66
C SER A 690 -19.45 26.83 23.32
N GLU A 691 -18.65 25.84 22.94
CA GLU A 691 -19.06 24.44 22.84
C GLU A 691 -19.69 23.97 24.16
N GLU A 692 -20.95 23.54 24.12
CA GLU A 692 -21.49 22.64 25.13
C GLU A 692 -21.79 21.29 24.46
N GLU A 693 -20.97 20.32 24.90
CA GLU A 693 -21.29 18.92 25.17
C GLU A 693 -21.90 18.04 24.07
N ASN A 694 -21.18 16.94 23.80
CA ASN A 694 -21.69 15.65 23.32
C ASN A 694 -21.71 15.34 21.82
N GLY A 695 -20.70 15.77 21.05
CA GLY A 695 -20.08 14.93 20.00
C GLY A 695 -20.96 14.25 18.93
N ILE A 696 -22.22 14.62 18.80
CA ILE A 696 -23.21 14.06 17.88
C ILE A 696 -23.84 15.27 17.20
N PRO A 697 -23.86 15.35 15.85
CA PRO A 697 -24.67 16.36 15.19
C PRO A 697 -26.13 16.02 15.48
N VAL A 698 -26.74 16.77 16.40
CA VAL A 698 -28.19 16.84 16.52
C VAL A 698 -28.69 17.21 15.12
N LEU A 699 -29.44 16.31 14.49
CA LEU A 699 -30.33 16.65 13.38
C LEU A 699 -31.28 17.73 13.92
N LEU A 700 -30.89 19.00 13.77
CA LEU A 700 -31.71 20.15 14.12
C LEU A 700 -32.71 20.36 12.98
N GLU A 701 -33.77 19.56 12.96
CA GLU A 701 -34.88 19.70 12.03
C GLU A 701 -35.64 21.05 12.21
N ASP A 702 -35.38 21.82 13.27
CA ASP A 702 -36.20 23.00 13.61
C ASP A 702 -35.59 24.38 13.29
N ASN A 703 -34.35 24.46 12.78
CA ASN A 703 -33.70 25.74 12.44
C ASN A 703 -33.12 25.80 11.01
N SER A 704 -33.51 24.87 10.13
CA SER A 704 -33.07 24.90 8.74
C SER A 704 -33.71 26.07 7.99
N LYS A 705 -32.90 26.87 7.30
CA LYS A 705 -33.35 28.06 6.56
C LYS A 705 -33.06 27.91 5.09
N MET A 706 -33.98 28.39 4.26
CA MET A 706 -33.86 28.32 2.80
C MET A 706 -32.67 29.18 2.34
N VAL A 707 -31.78 28.57 1.56
CA VAL A 707 -30.67 29.25 0.89
C VAL A 707 -31.06 29.54 -0.56
N THR A 708 -30.78 30.76 -1.00
CA THR A 708 -31.09 31.24 -2.35
C THR A 708 -29.89 31.93 -3.00
N THR A 709 -29.83 31.92 -4.33
CA THR A 709 -28.92 32.82 -5.06
C THR A 709 -29.42 34.26 -4.96
N THR A 710 -28.60 35.24 -5.32
CA THR A 710 -29.05 36.65 -5.42
C THR A 710 -30.16 36.88 -6.46
N GLN A 711 -30.36 35.93 -7.37
CA GLN A 711 -31.43 35.94 -8.38
C GLN A 711 -32.71 35.23 -7.88
N GLY A 712 -32.73 34.71 -6.65
CA GLY A 712 -33.89 34.07 -6.05
C GLY A 712 -34.05 32.57 -6.33
N VAL A 713 -33.06 31.92 -6.95
CA VAL A 713 -33.08 30.46 -7.16
C VAL A 713 -32.94 29.75 -5.82
N ARG A 714 -33.83 28.82 -5.50
CA ARG A 714 -33.85 28.08 -4.23
C ARG A 714 -32.92 26.86 -4.30
N LEU A 715 -31.92 26.81 -3.43
CA LEU A 715 -30.90 25.76 -3.43
C LEU A 715 -31.15 24.66 -2.39
N GLY A 716 -31.92 24.97 -1.35
CA GLY A 716 -32.30 24.04 -0.29
C GLY A 716 -32.22 24.67 1.10
N SER A 717 -32.80 23.98 2.09
CA SER A 717 -32.73 24.40 3.48
C SER A 717 -31.47 23.87 4.14
N GLN A 718 -30.77 24.72 4.89
CA GLN A 718 -29.54 24.35 5.59
C GLN A 718 -29.59 24.83 7.05
N PRO A 719 -29.00 24.08 8.00
CA PRO A 719 -28.80 24.59 9.35
C PRO A 719 -27.80 25.73 9.29
N LEU A 720 -28.29 26.97 9.38
CA LEU A 720 -27.46 28.17 9.28
C LEU A 720 -27.08 28.67 10.67
N GLN A 721 -25.79 28.69 10.94
CA GLN A 721 -25.25 29.18 12.22
C GLN A 721 -24.70 30.60 12.12
N THR A 722 -24.26 31.04 10.94
CA THR A 722 -23.53 32.32 10.76
C THR A 722 -23.90 33.05 9.46
N HIS A 723 -23.85 34.38 9.53
CA HIS A 723 -23.99 35.28 8.37
C HIS A 723 -22.67 35.97 8.09
N ILE A 724 -22.40 36.23 6.82
CA ILE A 724 -21.16 36.86 6.37
C ILE A 724 -21.41 38.36 6.24
N LEU A 725 -20.64 39.17 6.97
CA LEU A 725 -20.62 40.62 6.83
C LEU A 725 -19.50 41.00 5.86
N GLY A 726 -19.81 41.75 4.81
CA GLY A 726 -18.84 42.19 3.80
C GLY A 726 -18.79 41.34 2.53
N GLY A 727 -18.07 41.84 1.51
CA GLY A 727 -17.99 41.24 0.18
C GLY A 727 -19.26 41.42 -0.67
N SER A 728 -19.20 40.96 -1.92
CA SER A 728 -20.35 40.89 -2.82
C SER A 728 -21.14 39.61 -2.56
N ALA A 729 -22.40 39.73 -2.15
CA ALA A 729 -23.24 38.58 -1.84
C ALA A 729 -23.42 37.67 -3.07
N LEU A 730 -23.22 36.37 -2.87
CA LEU A 730 -23.50 35.30 -3.84
C LEU A 730 -24.71 34.47 -3.41
N LEU A 731 -24.82 34.20 -2.11
CA LEU A 731 -25.89 33.41 -1.51
C LEU A 731 -26.56 34.16 -0.37
N ARG A 732 -27.88 34.02 -0.23
CA ARG A 732 -28.70 34.66 0.79
C ARG A 732 -29.62 33.68 1.49
N SER A 733 -29.89 33.95 2.75
CA SER A 733 -30.94 33.30 3.54
C SER A 733 -31.56 34.30 4.51
N ASP A 734 -32.88 34.38 4.53
CA ASP A 734 -33.66 35.40 5.27
C ASP A 734 -33.14 36.83 5.07
N GLY A 735 -32.82 37.18 3.82
CA GLY A 735 -32.30 38.51 3.47
C GLY A 735 -30.85 38.78 3.89
N LYS A 736 -30.20 37.85 4.60
CA LYS A 736 -28.81 37.98 5.06
C LYS A 736 -27.86 37.18 4.18
N THR A 737 -26.63 37.67 4.03
CA THR A 737 -25.59 37.02 3.21
C THR A 737 -25.04 35.78 3.93
N VAL A 738 -24.97 34.66 3.21
CA VAL A 738 -24.42 33.36 3.68
C VAL A 738 -23.37 32.80 2.74
N GLY A 739 -23.12 33.48 1.62
CA GLY A 739 -22.00 33.23 0.72
C GLY A 739 -21.61 34.55 0.05
N ALA A 740 -20.32 34.88 0.04
CA ALA A 740 -19.82 36.15 -0.47
C ALA A 740 -18.53 35.96 -1.28
N GLN A 741 -18.34 36.84 -2.26
CA GLN A 741 -17.09 37.01 -3.00
C GLN A 741 -16.35 38.25 -2.49
N VAL A 742 -15.04 38.14 -2.33
CA VAL A 742 -14.14 39.21 -1.91
C VAL A 742 -12.97 39.29 -2.89
N LYS A 743 -12.62 40.50 -3.33
CA LYS A 743 -11.40 40.75 -4.12
C LYS A 743 -10.23 40.99 -3.17
N VAL A 744 -9.11 40.31 -3.40
CA VAL A 744 -7.88 40.45 -2.60
C VAL A 744 -6.72 40.68 -3.55
N GLY A 745 -6.30 41.93 -3.73
CA GLY A 745 -5.32 42.29 -4.77
C GLY A 745 -5.85 41.91 -6.17
N GLN A 746 -5.10 41.08 -6.90
CA GLN A 746 -5.52 40.58 -8.22
C GLN A 746 -6.36 39.29 -8.16
N GLY A 747 -6.46 38.66 -6.99
CA GLY A 747 -7.16 37.40 -6.80
C GLY A 747 -8.55 37.53 -6.17
N ASP A 748 -9.22 36.39 -6.08
CA ASP A 748 -10.62 36.27 -5.66
C ASP A 748 -10.76 35.24 -4.55
N MET A 749 -11.52 35.60 -3.52
CA MET A 749 -11.90 34.69 -2.44
C MET A 749 -13.42 34.53 -2.41
N ILE A 750 -13.90 33.30 -2.33
CA ILE A 750 -15.29 32.94 -2.07
C ILE A 750 -15.35 32.26 -0.72
N VAL A 751 -16.27 32.69 0.13
CA VAL A 751 -16.52 32.08 1.44
C VAL A 751 -18.02 31.84 1.60
N THR A 752 -18.39 30.69 2.13
CA THR A 752 -19.79 30.36 2.41
C THR A 752 -19.97 29.62 3.72
N SER A 753 -21.02 30.00 4.46
CA SER A 753 -21.51 29.34 5.67
C SER A 753 -22.44 28.15 5.41
N THR A 754 -22.52 27.67 4.17
CA THR A 754 -23.46 26.64 3.70
C THR A 754 -22.72 25.41 3.13
N ASP A 755 -21.70 24.92 3.82
CA ASP A 755 -20.85 23.82 3.37
C ASP A 755 -21.64 22.55 2.99
N PHE A 756 -22.64 22.16 3.77
CA PHE A 756 -23.50 21.00 3.53
C PHE A 756 -24.33 21.11 2.24
N LEU A 757 -24.54 22.32 1.70
CA LEU A 757 -25.20 22.47 0.40
C LEU A 757 -24.39 21.80 -0.71
N PHE A 758 -23.07 21.78 -0.55
CA PHE A 758 -22.09 21.30 -1.51
C PHE A 758 -21.48 19.94 -1.13
N SER A 759 -22.02 19.25 -0.10
CA SER A 759 -21.61 17.88 0.21
C SER A 759 -22.47 16.86 -0.54
N ASP A 760 -22.03 15.61 -0.54
CA ASP A 760 -22.74 14.49 -1.17
C ASP A 760 -24.11 14.22 -0.54
N LEU A 761 -24.34 14.68 0.70
CA LEU A 761 -25.66 14.68 1.33
C LEU A 761 -26.67 15.49 0.51
N SER A 762 -26.29 16.68 0.08
CA SER A 762 -27.15 17.58 -0.68
C SER A 762 -27.10 17.27 -2.17
N LEU A 763 -25.91 16.99 -2.71
CA LEU A 763 -25.70 16.76 -4.14
C LEU A 763 -26.05 15.34 -4.60
N GLY A 764 -26.25 14.40 -3.67
CA GLY A 764 -26.36 12.99 -3.99
C GLY A 764 -24.99 12.37 -4.26
N THR A 765 -25.00 11.08 -4.59
CA THR A 765 -23.78 10.38 -5.01
C THR A 765 -23.36 10.83 -6.41
N ASN A 766 -22.07 10.77 -6.70
CA ASN A 766 -21.48 11.19 -7.97
C ASN A 766 -22.07 10.48 -9.22
N SER A 767 -22.64 9.28 -9.03
CA SER A 767 -23.27 8.46 -10.07
C SER A 767 -24.77 8.77 -10.28
N GLU A 768 -25.42 9.51 -9.39
CA GLU A 768 -26.83 9.87 -9.51
C GLU A 768 -27.06 10.92 -10.62
N VAL A 769 -28.24 10.87 -11.24
CA VAL A 769 -28.69 11.93 -12.15
C VAL A 769 -29.27 13.05 -11.29
N PRO A 770 -28.71 14.27 -11.32
CA PRO A 770 -29.14 15.32 -10.42
C PRO A 770 -30.53 15.82 -10.79
N ASP A 771 -31.37 15.99 -9.77
CA ASP A 771 -32.63 16.71 -9.86
C ASP A 771 -32.42 18.21 -10.15
N LEU A 772 -33.50 18.96 -10.36
CA LEU A 772 -33.41 20.40 -10.66
C LEU A 772 -32.66 21.18 -9.59
N ARG A 773 -32.90 20.89 -8.31
CA ARG A 773 -32.24 21.58 -7.18
C ARG A 773 -30.75 21.28 -7.16
N GLN A 774 -30.37 20.01 -7.30
CA GLN A 774 -28.99 19.57 -7.33
C GLN A 774 -28.23 20.19 -8.52
N ARG A 775 -28.88 20.30 -9.69
CA ARG A 775 -28.31 21.02 -10.85
C ARG A 775 -28.09 22.49 -10.56
N ASP A 776 -29.02 23.16 -9.90
CA ASP A 776 -28.85 24.58 -9.52
C ASP A 776 -27.67 24.77 -8.57
N VAL A 777 -27.49 23.87 -7.60
CA VAL A 777 -26.30 23.88 -6.71
C VAL A 777 -25.02 23.63 -7.49
N LEU A 778 -25.00 22.65 -8.40
CA LEU A 778 -23.85 22.35 -9.25
C LEU A 778 -23.49 23.55 -10.15
N ASN A 779 -24.49 24.24 -10.71
CA ASN A 779 -24.27 25.44 -11.52
C ASN A 779 -23.61 26.57 -10.73
N VAL A 780 -23.95 26.72 -9.45
CA VAL A 780 -23.26 27.65 -8.54
C VAL A 780 -21.79 27.24 -8.39
N LEU A 781 -21.50 25.96 -8.10
CA LEU A 781 -20.13 25.45 -7.99
C LEU A 781 -19.34 25.64 -9.29
N TYR A 782 -19.94 25.33 -10.45
CA TYR A 782 -19.29 25.52 -11.74
C TYR A 782 -18.90 26.97 -11.95
N GLY A 783 -19.81 27.91 -11.65
CA GLY A 783 -19.52 29.34 -11.69
C GLY A 783 -18.35 29.73 -10.80
N TRP A 784 -18.18 29.10 -9.64
CA TRP A 784 -17.07 29.37 -8.73
C TRP A 784 -15.74 28.82 -9.26
N PHE A 785 -15.73 27.62 -9.84
CA PHE A 785 -14.53 26.98 -10.37
C PHE A 785 -14.06 27.57 -11.72
N THR A 786 -14.97 28.18 -12.49
CA THR A 786 -14.62 28.84 -13.77
C THR A 786 -14.05 30.24 -13.60
N ARG A 787 -14.42 30.92 -12.50
CA ARG A 787 -13.94 32.28 -12.20
C ARG A 787 -12.46 32.31 -12.03
#